data_AF-A0A1G7J0X3-F1
#
_entry.id   AF-A0A1G7J0X3-F1
#
_cell.length_a   1.000
_cell.length_b   1.000
_cell.length_c   1.000
_cell.angle_alpha   90.00
_cell.angle_beta   90.00
_cell.angle_gamma   90.00
#
_symmetry.space_group_name_H-M   'P 1'
#
loop_
_entity.id
_entity.type
_entity.pdbx_description
1 polymer ?
#
loop_
_entity_poly.entity_id
_entity_poly.type
_entity_poly.pdbx_seq_one_letter_code
_entity_poly.pdbx_strand_id
1 'polypeptide(L)'
;MRPNRRQVLRTATAVAAGLGFAGCSGGSQNGTPTDTATDVPTDTPASTEDDTEAETSSSVGAEAAVAAEWTAMRARLDDALALGVAGHGDAGASVGQSVFARFEGANGEYGAHEFLEATSEANYSGFEEDGLVVMNEGLNAGDVEAARDGWRTANTNLREATITRIGETGANALAVLRFGAAVNNVELLAAAGDTEGATAVGREVLGWWETSPAHDAVESADSEAYERLEGAMEAAISAAQSGNVENLRSATTTALSASATGAYAVAASEQVAGAGQLAAYQAQGWDAATLASMGGAGEAQAHAAVLTTYRARVHDAHWVGTRGETDTAQTMAQDVFAHFEGATAHDALEAADAEAYEGFESGLDSLISAIGDGNSSGIDDALATVDDNLVAGIEALVGPSGAAVLEAEFFRTRVQDAWEIYRLGDNDTAAGIAQSLFQTFEGNELGFHEAFEDADAEAYESFESHLGSLRTAFENTNDSGVETHATAVLDELLGFETTAGSTGRVGAGEAAYMAARIFDATGVAALGKPARANSIVQETFAGFEAGAGGFHKALEEADSELYETFESDLSAVGSAASNGGDVYGTAKMFYGKAVDAAYAVVGSGGTSVAASAITPVMQDVFADFEGATVHEMLEDADQGAYEGYEAALDEYISALESGSGVESAATAYADASIRAQFAVVGAVDEAPVGDGSGESGGGGEETSLQGGPNVQDGVPEDADHVVDMEAVAFEPKELTVKKGDTVAWKHAGGEAHSVTAYEGKIPEGAEYWASGGFESQSAAETGWENGKGAVQSGQSYSHTFETTGTHEYFCIPHEMAGMKGKLVVEG
;
A
#
# COMPACT_ATOMS: atom_id res chain seq x y z
N MET A 1 23.43 10.59 -30.54
CA MET A 1 23.82 11.05 -29.20
C MET A 1 23.79 12.57 -29.14
N ARG A 2 22.71 13.12 -28.58
CA ARG A 2 22.59 14.51 -28.11
C ARG A 2 22.22 14.42 -26.62
N PRO A 3 22.86 15.21 -25.73
CA PRO A 3 22.72 15.03 -24.30
C PRO A 3 21.45 15.69 -23.74
N ASN A 4 20.94 15.04 -22.69
CA ASN A 4 19.67 15.27 -22.00
C ASN A 4 19.70 16.52 -21.10
N ARG A 5 18.55 17.17 -20.93
CA ARG A 5 18.30 18.49 -20.29
C ARG A 5 18.46 18.52 -18.76
N ARG A 6 18.88 17.44 -18.10
CA ARG A 6 18.97 17.32 -16.63
C ARG A 6 20.08 18.13 -15.93
N GLN A 7 20.77 19.06 -16.60
CA GLN A 7 21.97 19.73 -16.04
C GLN A 7 21.90 21.25 -15.83
N VAL A 8 20.73 21.91 -15.87
CA VAL A 8 20.68 23.40 -15.86
C VAL A 8 20.08 24.06 -14.60
N LEU A 9 19.52 23.37 -13.60
CA LEU A 9 18.90 24.08 -12.45
C LEU A 9 19.36 23.65 -11.05
N ARG A 10 20.58 23.13 -10.92
CA ARG A 10 21.32 23.21 -9.65
C ARG A 10 22.53 24.10 -9.89
N THR A 11 22.48 25.34 -9.40
CA THR A 11 23.57 26.17 -8.86
C THR A 11 23.37 27.65 -9.25
N ALA A 12 22.74 28.45 -8.39
CA ALA A 12 22.92 29.91 -8.40
C ALA A 12 22.67 30.52 -7.01
N THR A 13 23.67 30.34 -6.15
CA THR A 13 24.23 31.35 -5.23
C THR A 13 23.32 32.07 -4.23
N ALA A 14 23.48 31.68 -2.97
CA ALA A 14 23.28 32.52 -1.80
C ALA A 14 24.52 33.38 -1.48
N VAL A 15 24.25 34.52 -0.83
CA VAL A 15 25.06 35.35 0.09
C VAL A 15 25.97 36.45 -0.49
N ALA A 16 25.56 37.71 -0.24
CA ALA A 16 26.40 38.72 0.43
C ALA A 16 25.55 39.76 1.17
N ALA A 17 25.85 39.90 2.46
CA ALA A 17 25.12 40.69 3.45
C ALA A 17 25.44 42.20 3.45
N GLY A 18 24.45 43.00 3.86
CA GLY A 18 24.56 44.05 4.88
C GLY A 18 25.18 45.41 4.50
N LEU A 19 24.40 46.48 4.69
CA LEU A 19 24.73 47.68 5.49
C LEU A 19 23.51 48.61 5.55
N GLY A 20 23.17 49.09 6.75
CA GLY A 20 21.96 49.86 7.03
C GLY A 20 22.12 51.38 7.15
N PHE A 21 21.09 51.96 7.79
CA PHE A 21 20.86 53.33 8.29
C PHE A 21 20.03 54.31 7.44
N ALA A 22 18.76 54.42 7.88
CA ALA A 22 18.04 55.62 8.35
C ALA A 22 18.06 56.94 7.53
N GLY A 23 16.87 57.50 7.31
CA GLY A 23 16.71 58.91 6.96
C GLY A 23 15.26 59.36 6.75
N CYS A 24 14.56 59.67 7.83
CA CYS A 24 13.27 60.38 7.83
C CYS A 24 13.39 61.82 7.30
N SER A 25 12.40 62.28 6.53
CA SER A 25 11.73 63.60 6.57
C SER A 25 10.97 63.77 5.24
N GLY A 26 9.77 64.30 5.12
CA GLY A 26 8.87 65.01 6.01
C GLY A 26 7.98 65.91 5.13
N GLY A 27 6.77 66.22 5.59
CA GLY A 27 6.09 67.47 5.22
C GLY A 27 4.98 67.38 4.17
N SER A 28 3.76 67.27 4.68
CA SER A 28 2.50 67.65 4.04
C SER A 28 2.47 69.13 3.63
N GLN A 29 1.85 69.48 2.49
CA GLN A 29 0.87 70.60 2.40
C GLN A 29 0.19 70.76 1.02
N ASN A 30 -1.14 70.88 1.12
CA ASN A 30 -2.18 71.40 0.21
C ASN A 30 -1.80 72.46 -0.85
N GLY A 31 -2.54 72.44 -1.98
CA GLY A 31 -2.90 73.66 -2.71
C GLY A 31 -3.41 73.49 -4.15
N THR A 32 -4.73 73.34 -4.34
CA THR A 32 -5.50 73.79 -5.54
C THR A 32 -5.70 75.33 -5.42
N PRO A 33 -6.02 76.18 -6.46
CA PRO A 33 -6.71 75.96 -7.76
C PRO A 33 -6.02 76.65 -8.98
N THR A 34 -6.42 76.57 -10.26
CA THR A 34 -7.64 77.13 -10.89
C THR A 34 -7.59 76.90 -12.43
N ASP A 35 -8.76 76.66 -13.03
CA ASP A 35 -9.28 76.89 -14.39
C ASP A 35 -8.36 77.30 -15.57
N THR A 36 -8.50 76.60 -16.71
CA THR A 36 -9.12 77.19 -17.94
C THR A 36 -9.47 76.12 -18.98
N ALA A 37 -10.69 76.23 -19.51
CA ALA A 37 -11.29 75.41 -20.56
C ALA A 37 -11.01 75.94 -21.97
N THR A 38 -11.02 75.05 -22.98
CA THR A 38 -11.59 75.30 -24.33
C THR A 38 -11.78 73.99 -25.13
N ASP A 39 -13.05 73.69 -25.41
CA ASP A 39 -13.69 73.19 -26.66
C ASP A 39 -13.16 71.97 -27.47
N VAL A 40 -13.84 70.82 -27.26
CA VAL A 40 -14.64 69.93 -28.16
C VAL A 40 -14.39 70.01 -29.70
N PRO A 41 -14.30 68.86 -30.43
CA PRO A 41 -15.50 68.21 -31.01
C PRO A 41 -15.62 66.68 -30.82
N THR A 42 -16.87 66.30 -30.55
CA THR A 42 -17.60 65.05 -30.78
C THR A 42 -17.01 64.01 -31.75
N ASP A 43 -17.03 62.74 -31.33
CA ASP A 43 -17.72 61.65 -32.06
C ASP A 43 -17.99 60.45 -31.13
N THR A 44 -19.28 60.12 -31.00
CA THR A 44 -19.82 58.91 -30.36
C THR A 44 -20.22 57.94 -31.46
N PRO A 45 -19.89 56.64 -31.37
CA PRO A 45 -20.74 55.59 -31.88
C PRO A 45 -21.52 54.97 -30.72
N ALA A 46 -22.84 54.87 -30.92
CA ALA A 46 -23.77 54.24 -30.04
C ALA A 46 -23.45 52.75 -29.84
N SER A 47 -23.41 52.30 -28.59
CA SER A 47 -23.63 50.90 -28.22
C SER A 47 -24.96 50.83 -27.49
N THR A 48 -25.83 50.01 -28.07
CA THR A 48 -27.16 49.60 -27.62
C THR A 48 -27.14 49.15 -26.17
N GLU A 49 -28.04 49.75 -25.39
CA GLU A 49 -28.58 49.17 -24.15
C GLU A 49 -29.25 47.85 -24.51
N ASP A 50 -28.66 46.75 -24.07
CA ASP A 50 -29.35 45.48 -23.88
C ASP A 50 -29.30 45.23 -22.36
N ASP A 51 -30.37 45.66 -21.69
CA ASP A 51 -30.65 45.31 -20.30
C ASP A 51 -31.01 43.83 -20.27
N THR A 52 -30.00 42.97 -20.25
CA THR A 52 -30.09 41.67 -19.59
C THR A 52 -29.44 41.81 -18.23
N GLU A 53 -30.27 42.12 -17.23
CA GLU A 53 -30.01 41.70 -15.86
C GLU A 53 -29.75 40.19 -15.92
N ALA A 54 -28.47 39.79 -15.87
CA ALA A 54 -28.10 38.44 -15.53
C ALA A 54 -28.45 38.26 -14.05
N GLU A 55 -29.67 37.77 -13.80
CA GLU A 55 -30.02 37.06 -12.59
C GLU A 55 -29.02 35.90 -12.42
N THR A 56 -27.90 36.14 -11.72
CA THR A 56 -27.09 35.06 -11.16
C THR A 56 -27.83 34.53 -9.93
N SER A 57 -28.93 33.81 -10.15
CA SER A 57 -29.36 32.79 -9.19
C SER A 57 -28.37 31.64 -9.32
N SER A 58 -27.36 31.60 -8.46
CA SER A 58 -26.52 30.41 -8.29
C SER A 58 -27.41 29.29 -7.75
N SER A 59 -28.01 28.48 -8.61
CA SER A 59 -28.57 27.21 -8.18
C SER A 59 -27.40 26.39 -7.65
N VAL A 60 -27.42 26.08 -6.35
CA VAL A 60 -26.55 25.04 -5.80
C VAL A 60 -27.00 23.74 -6.48
N GLY A 61 -26.14 23.17 -7.32
CA GLY A 61 -26.39 21.97 -8.13
C GLY A 61 -25.28 20.94 -7.94
N ALA A 62 -25.13 20.01 -8.88
CA ALA A 62 -24.13 18.94 -8.81
C ALA A 62 -22.69 19.43 -8.57
N GLU A 63 -22.33 20.65 -9.00
CA GLU A 63 -20.98 21.19 -8.79
C GLU A 63 -20.62 21.32 -7.30
N ALA A 64 -21.60 21.53 -6.42
CA ALA A 64 -21.39 21.57 -4.98
C ALA A 64 -21.19 20.17 -4.38
N ALA A 65 -21.81 19.13 -4.95
CA ALA A 65 -21.57 17.75 -4.56
C ALA A 65 -20.18 17.28 -5.02
N VAL A 66 -19.77 17.61 -6.25
CA VAL A 66 -18.41 17.29 -6.74
C VAL A 66 -17.34 18.01 -5.90
N ALA A 67 -17.57 19.28 -5.53
CA ALA A 67 -16.69 20.00 -4.62
C ALA A 67 -16.61 19.36 -3.22
N ALA A 68 -17.69 18.74 -2.74
CA ALA A 68 -17.69 17.99 -1.49
C ALA A 68 -16.87 16.69 -1.62
N GLU A 69 -16.99 15.94 -2.73
CA GLU A 69 -16.17 14.76 -2.99
C GLU A 69 -14.68 15.10 -3.08
N TRP A 70 -14.30 16.19 -3.78
CA TRP A 70 -12.91 16.68 -3.76
C TRP A 70 -12.45 17.04 -2.34
N THR A 71 -13.36 17.47 -1.47
CA THR A 71 -13.03 17.75 -0.07
C THR A 71 -12.81 16.46 0.73
N ALA A 72 -13.58 15.40 0.48
CA ALA A 72 -13.33 14.07 1.04
C ALA A 72 -11.97 13.51 0.58
N MET A 73 -11.62 13.64 -0.70
CA MET A 73 -10.30 13.25 -1.22
C MET A 73 -9.18 14.04 -0.54
N ARG A 74 -9.35 15.36 -0.36
CA ARG A 74 -8.38 16.19 0.36
C ARG A 74 -8.24 15.83 1.84
N ALA A 75 -9.31 15.38 2.50
CA ALA A 75 -9.23 14.84 3.86
C ALA A 75 -8.43 13.53 3.85
N ARG A 76 -8.68 12.64 2.90
CA ARG A 76 -7.96 11.37 2.77
C ARG A 76 -6.45 11.54 2.50
N LEU A 77 -6.06 12.61 1.82
CA LEU A 77 -4.66 13.00 1.68
C LEU A 77 -4.05 13.54 2.99
N ASP A 78 -4.85 14.15 3.87
CA ASP A 78 -4.39 14.50 5.21
C ASP A 78 -4.03 13.26 6.01
N ASP A 79 -4.79 12.17 5.85
CA ASP A 79 -4.56 10.89 6.53
C ASP A 79 -3.26 10.24 6.05
N ALA A 80 -3.06 10.19 4.73
CA ALA A 80 -1.83 9.68 4.12
C ALA A 80 -0.59 10.45 4.58
N LEU A 81 -0.65 11.79 4.62
CA LEU A 81 0.46 12.59 5.13
C LEU A 81 0.64 12.43 6.64
N ALA A 82 -0.45 12.37 7.41
CA ALA A 82 -0.42 12.18 8.86
C ALA A 82 0.28 10.87 9.25
N LEU A 83 -0.02 9.78 8.53
CA LEU A 83 0.67 8.50 8.67
C LEU A 83 2.17 8.64 8.38
N GLY A 84 2.54 9.30 7.28
CA GLY A 84 3.95 9.58 6.97
C GLY A 84 4.67 10.39 8.04
N VAL A 85 4.04 11.45 8.56
CA VAL A 85 4.58 12.29 9.66
C VAL A 85 4.76 11.48 10.94
N ALA A 86 3.87 10.52 11.21
CA ALA A 86 3.94 9.61 12.35
C ALA A 86 4.94 8.44 12.14
N GLY A 87 5.59 8.35 10.97
CA GLY A 87 6.56 7.30 10.66
C GLY A 87 5.96 6.04 10.02
N HIS A 88 4.67 6.06 9.69
CA HIS A 88 3.96 4.98 8.98
C HIS A 88 3.92 5.25 7.47
N GLY A 89 5.10 5.43 6.85
CA GLY A 89 5.24 5.80 5.44
C GLY A 89 4.55 4.84 4.46
N ASP A 90 4.73 3.53 4.64
CA ASP A 90 4.10 2.48 3.82
C ASP A 90 2.56 2.56 3.88
N ALA A 91 1.99 2.72 5.09
CA ALA A 91 0.55 2.85 5.27
C ALA A 91 0.03 4.15 4.64
N GLY A 92 0.78 5.25 4.81
CA GLY A 92 0.47 6.52 4.17
C GLY A 92 0.48 6.41 2.63
N ALA A 93 1.46 5.72 2.06
CA ALA A 93 1.55 5.51 0.62
C ALA A 93 0.39 4.63 0.10
N SER A 94 0.01 3.58 0.82
CA SER A 94 -1.16 2.77 0.48
C SER A 94 -2.45 3.62 0.47
N VAL A 95 -2.64 4.48 1.47
CA VAL A 95 -3.76 5.43 1.48
C VAL A 95 -3.67 6.37 0.28
N GLY A 96 -2.51 6.95 -0.01
CA GLY A 96 -2.29 7.83 -1.17
C GLY A 96 -2.63 7.17 -2.51
N GLN A 97 -2.19 5.93 -2.73
CA GLN A 97 -2.53 5.12 -3.90
C GLN A 97 -4.02 4.82 -3.99
N SER A 98 -4.69 4.55 -2.86
CA SER A 98 -6.15 4.34 -2.85
C SER A 98 -6.92 5.62 -3.23
N VAL A 99 -6.43 6.80 -2.86
CA VAL A 99 -7.00 8.08 -3.32
C VAL A 99 -6.85 8.23 -4.83
N PHE A 100 -5.65 7.95 -5.35
CA PHE A 100 -5.38 7.98 -6.78
C PHE A 100 -6.30 7.04 -7.55
N ALA A 101 -6.38 5.76 -7.15
CA ALA A 101 -7.25 4.78 -7.79
C ALA A 101 -8.73 5.18 -7.76
N ARG A 102 -9.23 5.73 -6.63
CA ARG A 102 -10.61 6.21 -6.55
C ARG A 102 -10.83 7.43 -7.45
N PHE A 103 -9.87 8.35 -7.52
CA PHE A 103 -9.95 9.50 -8.39
C PHE A 103 -10.00 9.07 -9.86
N GLU A 104 -9.10 8.18 -10.31
CA GLU A 104 -9.11 7.63 -11.68
C GLU A 104 -10.40 6.87 -12.02
N GLY A 105 -11.07 6.27 -11.04
CA GLY A 105 -12.35 5.60 -11.24
C GLY A 105 -13.57 6.53 -11.17
N ALA A 106 -13.41 7.79 -10.78
CA ALA A 106 -14.50 8.73 -10.55
C ALA A 106 -14.92 9.42 -11.84
N ASN A 107 -15.51 8.61 -12.74
CA ASN A 107 -15.82 8.98 -14.11
C ASN A 107 -17.24 9.57 -14.32
N GLY A 108 -17.50 10.16 -15.48
CA GLY A 108 -18.77 10.75 -15.91
C GLY A 108 -18.79 12.29 -15.91
N GLU A 109 -19.88 12.90 -16.43
CA GLU A 109 -20.01 14.37 -16.52
C GLU A 109 -19.80 15.07 -15.16
N TYR A 110 -20.22 14.43 -14.08
CA TYR A 110 -20.04 14.88 -12.70
C TYR A 110 -19.15 13.94 -11.88
N GLY A 111 -18.36 13.09 -12.54
CA GLY A 111 -17.27 12.35 -11.92
C GLY A 111 -16.18 13.29 -11.43
N ALA A 112 -15.60 13.02 -10.26
CA ALA A 112 -14.58 13.90 -9.68
C ALA A 112 -13.36 14.08 -10.58
N HIS A 113 -13.05 13.10 -11.44
CA HIS A 113 -11.95 13.13 -12.40
C HIS A 113 -12.23 14.07 -13.56
N GLU A 114 -13.20 13.75 -14.43
CA GLU A 114 -13.43 14.55 -15.64
C GLU A 114 -13.95 15.94 -15.28
N PHE A 115 -14.65 16.07 -14.15
CA PHE A 115 -15.08 17.38 -13.69
C PHE A 115 -13.88 18.25 -13.29
N LEU A 116 -12.79 17.68 -12.76
CA LEU A 116 -11.56 18.42 -12.43
C LEU A 116 -10.85 18.85 -13.72
N GLU A 117 -10.66 17.92 -14.65
CA GLU A 117 -10.06 18.19 -15.96
C GLU A 117 -10.84 19.27 -16.72
N ALA A 118 -12.17 19.15 -16.78
CA ALA A 118 -13.06 20.13 -17.39
C ALA A 118 -13.07 21.49 -16.66
N THR A 119 -12.73 21.52 -15.38
CA THR A 119 -12.57 22.77 -14.61
C THR A 119 -11.27 23.47 -14.98
N SER A 120 -10.16 22.73 -14.99
CA SER A 120 -8.83 23.26 -15.27
C SER A 120 -7.84 22.11 -15.50
N GLU A 121 -7.38 21.92 -16.74
CA GLU A 121 -6.27 21.00 -17.07
C GLU A 121 -5.03 21.25 -16.21
N ALA A 122 -4.77 22.51 -15.83
CA ALA A 122 -3.64 22.86 -14.97
C ALA A 122 -3.84 22.37 -13.53
N ASN A 123 -5.06 22.45 -13.00
CA ASN A 123 -5.35 21.95 -11.66
C ASN A 123 -5.37 20.42 -11.65
N TYR A 124 -5.83 19.80 -12.74
CA TYR A 124 -5.79 18.36 -12.94
C TYR A 124 -4.35 17.84 -12.90
N SER A 125 -3.48 18.28 -13.83
CA SER A 125 -2.07 17.85 -13.86
C SER A 125 -1.32 18.24 -12.58
N GLY A 126 -1.62 19.40 -12.00
CA GLY A 126 -1.04 19.82 -10.73
C GLY A 126 -1.48 18.97 -9.53
N PHE A 127 -2.72 18.46 -9.53
CA PHE A 127 -3.21 17.55 -8.51
C PHE A 127 -2.58 16.17 -8.65
N GLU A 128 -2.58 15.64 -9.88
CA GLU A 128 -2.17 14.28 -10.18
C GLU A 128 -0.63 14.13 -10.19
N GLU A 129 0.04 14.79 -11.13
CA GLU A 129 1.46 14.60 -11.44
C GLU A 129 2.36 15.27 -10.41
N ASP A 130 2.10 16.55 -10.11
CA ASP A 130 2.94 17.33 -9.18
C ASP A 130 2.53 17.15 -7.71
N GLY A 131 1.34 16.59 -7.48
CA GLY A 131 0.73 16.43 -6.17
C GLY A 131 0.78 14.99 -5.66
N LEU A 132 -0.14 14.15 -6.12
CA LEU A 132 -0.33 12.77 -5.67
C LEU A 132 0.91 11.91 -5.90
N VAL A 133 1.47 11.93 -7.12
CA VAL A 133 2.65 11.11 -7.45
C VAL A 133 3.83 11.48 -6.56
N VAL A 134 4.15 12.77 -6.45
CA VAL A 134 5.26 13.26 -5.61
C VAL A 134 5.03 12.92 -4.13
N MET A 135 3.80 13.07 -3.66
CA MET A 135 3.44 12.72 -2.29
C MET A 135 3.71 11.24 -2.01
N ASN A 136 3.27 10.37 -2.90
CA ASN A 136 3.39 8.93 -2.75
C ASN A 136 4.84 8.44 -2.88
N GLU A 137 5.61 9.00 -3.82
CA GLU A 137 7.06 8.75 -3.92
C GLU A 137 7.79 9.16 -2.64
N GLY A 138 7.45 10.32 -2.06
CA GLY A 138 8.01 10.77 -0.79
C GLY A 138 7.68 9.83 0.37
N LEU A 139 6.42 9.37 0.46
CA LEU A 139 5.99 8.43 1.51
C LEU A 139 6.70 7.08 1.40
N ASN A 140 6.80 6.50 0.20
CA ASN A 140 7.52 5.24 -0.04
C ASN A 140 9.03 5.36 0.25
N ALA A 141 9.62 6.53 -0.02
CA ALA A 141 11.04 6.78 0.24
C ALA A 141 11.35 7.19 1.69
N GLY A 142 10.34 7.32 2.56
CA GLY A 142 10.49 7.89 3.90
C GLY A 142 10.89 9.37 3.91
N ASP A 143 10.79 10.08 2.78
CA ASP A 143 11.05 11.52 2.65
C ASP A 143 9.77 12.32 2.93
N VAL A 144 9.51 12.53 4.22
CA VAL A 144 8.32 13.26 4.71
C VAL A 144 8.26 14.70 4.21
N GLU A 145 9.40 15.34 3.91
CA GLU A 145 9.39 16.71 3.33
C GLU A 145 8.91 16.69 1.88
N ALA A 146 9.39 15.74 1.06
CA ALA A 146 8.88 15.53 -0.29
C ALA A 146 7.39 15.17 -0.28
N ALA A 147 6.98 14.28 0.64
CA ALA A 147 5.58 13.94 0.85
C ALA A 147 4.73 15.17 1.17
N ARG A 148 5.20 16.04 2.08
CA ARG A 148 4.53 17.29 2.47
C ARG A 148 4.41 18.27 1.30
N ASP A 149 5.42 18.34 0.43
CA ASP A 149 5.39 19.20 -0.76
C ASP A 149 4.38 18.71 -1.80
N GLY A 150 4.33 17.40 -2.07
CA GLY A 150 3.30 16.79 -2.93
C GLY A 150 1.89 16.99 -2.37
N TRP A 151 1.69 16.68 -1.09
CA TRP A 151 0.42 16.88 -0.38
C TRP A 151 -0.09 18.33 -0.49
N ARG A 152 0.81 19.31 -0.31
CA ARG A 152 0.46 20.74 -0.40
C ARG A 152 0.03 21.11 -1.82
N THR A 153 0.72 20.57 -2.82
CA THR A 153 0.40 20.81 -4.24
C THR A 153 -0.95 20.21 -4.60
N ALA A 154 -1.23 18.96 -4.20
CA ALA A 154 -2.52 18.31 -4.40
C ALA A 154 -3.67 19.11 -3.75
N ASN A 155 -3.50 19.49 -2.49
CA ASN A 155 -4.51 20.27 -1.76
C ASN A 155 -4.76 21.66 -2.37
N THR A 156 -3.71 22.32 -2.87
CA THR A 156 -3.83 23.64 -3.50
C THR A 156 -4.66 23.55 -4.78
N ASN A 157 -4.35 22.58 -5.65
CA ASN A 157 -5.03 22.43 -6.94
C ASN A 157 -6.52 22.06 -6.80
N LEU A 158 -6.86 21.12 -5.91
CA LEU A 158 -8.27 20.80 -5.63
C LEU A 158 -9.01 21.97 -4.98
N ARG A 159 -8.36 22.75 -4.11
CA ARG A 159 -8.97 23.96 -3.54
C ARG A 159 -9.24 25.03 -4.61
N GLU A 160 -8.31 25.26 -5.52
CA GLU A 160 -8.49 26.22 -6.61
C GLU A 160 -9.61 25.80 -7.58
N ALA A 161 -9.73 24.50 -7.87
CA ALA A 161 -10.86 23.97 -8.63
C ALA A 161 -12.19 24.18 -7.89
N THR A 162 -12.21 23.92 -6.58
CA THR A 162 -13.38 24.17 -5.71
C THR A 162 -13.81 25.63 -5.75
N ILE A 163 -12.87 26.59 -5.61
CA ILE A 163 -13.17 28.02 -5.71
C ILE A 163 -13.77 28.38 -7.06
N THR A 164 -13.24 27.81 -8.13
CA THR A 164 -13.72 28.07 -9.50
C THR A 164 -15.18 27.67 -9.66
N ARG A 165 -15.62 26.60 -8.98
CA ARG A 165 -16.96 26.02 -9.13
C ARG A 165 -17.99 26.61 -8.17
N ILE A 166 -17.64 26.77 -6.89
CA ILE A 166 -18.60 27.18 -5.85
C ILE A 166 -18.21 28.47 -5.12
N GLY A 167 -17.13 29.13 -5.55
CA GLY A 167 -16.64 30.38 -4.99
C GLY A 167 -15.86 30.22 -3.67
N GLU A 168 -15.17 31.29 -3.27
CA GLU A 168 -14.31 31.32 -2.08
C GLU A 168 -15.07 30.99 -0.78
N THR A 169 -16.30 31.52 -0.64
CA THR A 169 -17.13 31.27 0.54
C THR A 169 -17.51 29.80 0.67
N GLY A 170 -17.91 29.15 -0.42
CA GLY A 170 -18.19 27.72 -0.44
C GLY A 170 -16.94 26.88 -0.14
N ALA A 171 -15.82 27.20 -0.79
CA ALA A 171 -14.54 26.53 -0.55
C ALA A 171 -14.07 26.64 0.92
N ASN A 172 -14.30 27.78 1.56
CA ASN A 172 -13.97 27.97 2.97
C ASN A 172 -14.89 27.18 3.89
N ALA A 173 -16.20 27.10 3.61
CA ALA A 173 -17.12 26.27 4.39
C ALA A 173 -16.73 24.78 4.34
N LEU A 174 -16.41 24.25 3.15
CA LEU A 174 -15.93 22.88 2.99
C LEU A 174 -14.58 22.65 3.70
N ALA A 175 -13.67 23.62 3.65
CA ALA A 175 -12.39 23.54 4.33
C ALA A 175 -12.54 23.50 5.87
N VAL A 176 -13.50 24.21 6.47
CA VAL A 176 -13.78 24.12 7.92
C VAL A 176 -14.11 22.68 8.30
N LEU A 177 -14.98 22.00 7.53
CA LEU A 177 -15.37 20.60 7.76
C LEU A 177 -14.19 19.64 7.62
N ARG A 178 -13.37 19.79 6.56
CA ARG A 178 -12.13 19.02 6.38
C ARG A 178 -11.21 19.15 7.59
N PHE A 179 -11.01 20.36 8.12
CA PHE A 179 -10.14 20.55 9.29
C PHE A 179 -10.73 19.97 10.57
N GLY A 180 -12.06 19.92 10.71
CA GLY A 180 -12.70 19.15 11.79
C GLY A 180 -12.40 17.66 11.67
N ALA A 181 -12.52 17.09 10.46
CA ALA A 181 -12.21 15.69 10.20
C ALA A 181 -10.72 15.37 10.43
N ALA A 182 -9.80 16.23 10.01
CA ALA A 182 -8.36 16.04 10.19
C ALA A 182 -7.90 15.93 11.66
N VAL A 183 -8.71 16.40 12.63
CA VAL A 183 -8.43 16.18 14.07
C VAL A 183 -8.55 14.70 14.44
N ASN A 184 -9.38 13.92 13.73
CA ASN A 184 -9.54 12.49 13.95
C ASN A 184 -8.25 11.72 13.68
N ASN A 185 -7.35 12.24 12.84
CA ASN A 185 -6.04 11.62 12.56
C ASN A 185 -5.19 11.52 13.84
N VAL A 186 -5.39 12.45 14.79
CA VAL A 186 -4.78 12.41 16.13
C VAL A 186 -5.35 11.25 16.95
N GLU A 187 -6.67 11.05 16.92
CA GLU A 187 -7.34 9.95 17.60
C GLU A 187 -7.00 8.60 16.96
N LEU A 188 -6.93 8.52 15.64
CA LEU A 188 -6.53 7.33 14.88
C LEU A 188 -5.16 6.84 15.32
N LEU A 189 -4.17 7.74 15.33
CA LEU A 189 -2.80 7.39 15.75
C LEU A 189 -2.73 7.05 17.24
N ALA A 190 -3.47 7.75 18.10
CA ALA A 190 -3.49 7.44 19.53
C ALA A 190 -4.21 6.12 19.83
N ALA A 191 -5.26 5.77 19.08
CA ALA A 191 -5.95 4.48 19.14
C ALA A 191 -5.04 3.36 18.64
N ALA A 192 -4.22 3.65 17.64
CA ALA A 192 -3.07 2.87 17.21
C ALA A 192 -1.86 3.01 18.17
N GLY A 193 -2.05 3.40 19.43
CA GLY A 193 -1.00 3.46 20.47
C GLY A 193 0.16 4.44 20.23
N ASP A 194 0.18 5.14 19.10
CA ASP A 194 1.22 6.08 18.69
C ASP A 194 0.90 7.50 19.18
N THR A 195 1.05 7.68 20.49
CA THR A 195 0.78 8.98 21.14
C THR A 195 1.79 10.08 20.76
N GLU A 196 3.01 9.71 20.34
CA GLU A 196 4.03 10.65 19.88
C GLU A 196 3.73 11.12 18.46
N GLY A 197 3.42 10.19 17.55
CA GLY A 197 2.92 10.47 16.21
C GLY A 197 1.62 11.28 16.25
N ALA A 198 0.65 10.89 17.08
CA ALA A 198 -0.59 11.65 17.31
C ALA A 198 -0.31 13.10 17.73
N THR A 199 0.65 13.30 18.64
CA THR A 199 1.06 14.64 19.06
C THR A 199 1.69 15.45 17.92
N ALA A 200 2.55 14.82 17.11
CA ALA A 200 3.19 15.45 15.96
C ALA A 200 2.16 15.87 14.92
N VAL A 201 1.26 14.96 14.54
CA VAL A 201 0.16 15.19 13.60
C VAL A 201 -0.78 16.28 14.10
N GLY A 202 -1.16 16.26 15.38
CA GLY A 202 -2.02 17.31 15.93
C GLY A 202 -1.43 18.72 15.78
N ARG A 203 -0.10 18.87 15.91
CA ARG A 203 0.58 20.16 15.68
C ARG A 203 0.63 20.54 14.20
N GLU A 204 0.78 19.58 13.30
CA GLU A 204 0.69 19.81 11.86
C GLU A 204 -0.70 20.32 11.49
N VAL A 205 -1.77 19.61 11.90
CA VAL A 205 -3.17 19.98 11.63
C VAL A 205 -3.49 21.38 12.15
N LEU A 206 -3.07 21.71 13.38
CA LEU A 206 -3.25 23.06 13.94
C LEU A 206 -2.51 24.12 13.10
N GLY A 207 -1.27 23.85 12.69
CA GLY A 207 -0.51 24.77 11.84
C GLY A 207 -1.12 24.98 10.44
N TRP A 208 -1.69 23.92 9.87
CA TRP A 208 -2.44 24.00 8.61
C TRP A 208 -3.73 24.82 8.78
N TRP A 209 -4.43 24.66 9.90
CA TRP A 209 -5.61 25.44 10.24
C TRP A 209 -5.30 26.93 10.39
N GLU A 210 -4.31 27.29 11.22
CA GLU A 210 -3.91 28.69 11.49
C GLU A 210 -3.51 29.47 10.23
N THR A 211 -3.07 28.77 9.18
CA THR A 211 -2.64 29.38 7.92
C THR A 211 -3.69 29.32 6.80
N SER A 212 -4.84 28.69 7.07
CA SER A 212 -5.92 28.50 6.11
C SER A 212 -6.84 29.73 6.02
N PRO A 213 -7.31 30.13 4.82
CA PRO A 213 -8.36 31.16 4.69
C PRO A 213 -9.69 30.79 5.39
N ALA A 214 -9.92 29.50 5.67
CA ALA A 214 -11.09 29.03 6.39
C ALA A 214 -11.10 29.49 7.87
N HIS A 215 -9.92 29.68 8.46
CA HIS A 215 -9.74 30.20 9.82
C HIS A 215 -10.41 31.57 9.98
N ASP A 216 -10.00 32.54 9.16
CA ASP A 216 -10.53 33.91 9.20
C ASP A 216 -12.01 33.96 8.80
N ALA A 217 -12.43 33.07 7.89
CA ALA A 217 -13.81 32.98 7.44
C ALA A 217 -14.75 32.55 8.58
N VAL A 218 -14.39 31.50 9.34
CA VAL A 218 -15.21 31.05 10.48
C VAL A 218 -15.15 32.05 11.63
N GLU A 219 -13.99 32.63 11.95
CA GLU A 219 -13.87 33.65 13.02
C GLU A 219 -14.82 34.84 12.74
N SER A 220 -14.89 35.24 11.46
CA SER A 220 -15.75 36.35 11.02
C SER A 220 -17.24 36.00 11.02
N ALA A 221 -17.60 34.76 10.68
CA ALA A 221 -18.98 34.31 10.55
C ALA A 221 -19.59 33.87 11.90
N ASP A 222 -18.84 33.12 12.69
CA ASP A 222 -19.19 32.61 14.02
C ASP A 222 -17.93 32.43 14.88
N SER A 223 -17.58 33.49 15.63
CA SER A 223 -16.42 33.49 16.51
C SER A 223 -16.49 32.44 17.63
N GLU A 224 -17.70 32.01 18.03
CA GLU A 224 -17.86 30.99 19.06
C GLU A 224 -17.57 29.59 18.51
N ALA A 225 -18.02 29.31 17.28
CA ALA A 225 -17.65 28.07 16.58
C ALA A 225 -16.15 28.00 16.31
N TYR A 226 -15.54 29.11 15.89
CA TYR A 226 -14.08 29.26 15.73
C TYR A 226 -13.32 28.92 17.02
N GLU A 227 -13.62 29.61 18.13
CA GLU A 227 -12.93 29.39 19.42
C GLU A 227 -13.10 27.95 19.92
N ARG A 228 -14.27 27.33 19.68
CA ARG A 228 -14.52 25.93 20.04
C ARG A 228 -13.70 24.97 19.18
N LEU A 229 -13.58 25.21 17.88
CA LEU A 229 -12.82 24.36 16.96
C LEU A 229 -11.31 24.43 17.27
N GLU A 230 -10.75 25.62 17.37
CA GLU A 230 -9.32 25.81 17.67
C GLU A 230 -8.99 25.27 19.08
N GLY A 231 -9.83 25.55 20.07
CA GLY A 231 -9.68 25.00 21.41
C GLY A 231 -9.75 23.47 21.45
N ALA A 232 -10.55 22.85 20.57
CA ALA A 232 -10.60 21.40 20.43
C ALA A 232 -9.31 20.83 19.82
N MET A 233 -8.71 21.49 18.82
CA MET A 233 -7.41 21.09 18.27
C MET A 233 -6.30 21.14 19.34
N GLU A 234 -6.24 22.23 20.13
CA GLU A 234 -5.27 22.35 21.24
C GLU A 234 -5.50 21.29 22.34
N ALA A 235 -6.77 20.98 22.62
CA ALA A 235 -7.14 19.95 23.58
C ALA A 235 -6.75 18.55 23.10
N ALA A 236 -6.93 18.24 21.82
CA ALA A 236 -6.52 16.97 21.21
C ALA A 236 -5.01 16.77 21.32
N ILE A 237 -4.21 17.78 20.98
CA ILE A 237 -2.74 17.76 21.13
C ILE A 237 -2.35 17.50 22.60
N SER A 238 -3.00 18.17 23.55
CA SER A 238 -2.72 18.02 24.97
C SER A 238 -3.13 16.63 25.51
N ALA A 239 -4.23 16.08 25.00
CA ALA A 239 -4.72 14.76 25.34
C ALA A 239 -3.78 13.66 24.80
N ALA A 240 -3.36 13.76 23.54
CA ALA A 240 -2.38 12.88 22.92
C ALA A 240 -1.05 12.87 23.70
N GLN A 241 -0.50 14.04 24.04
CA GLN A 241 0.73 14.17 24.84
C GLN A 241 0.65 13.50 26.22
N SER A 242 -0.56 13.43 26.78
CA SER A 242 -0.79 12.83 28.10
C SER A 242 -1.27 11.39 28.04
N GLY A 243 -1.44 10.82 26.83
CA GLY A 243 -2.01 9.49 26.63
C GLY A 243 -3.45 9.36 27.11
N ASN A 244 -4.20 10.46 27.19
CA ASN A 244 -5.56 10.47 27.71
C ASN A 244 -6.59 10.34 26.57
N VAL A 245 -6.89 9.09 26.20
CA VAL A 245 -7.79 8.75 25.09
C VAL A 245 -9.22 9.27 25.31
N GLU A 246 -9.73 9.28 26.55
CA GLU A 246 -11.08 9.80 26.85
C GLU A 246 -11.19 11.30 26.56
N ASN A 247 -10.18 12.08 26.97
CA ASN A 247 -10.13 13.50 26.65
C ASN A 247 -9.90 13.75 25.16
N LEU A 248 -9.14 12.88 24.50
CA LEU A 248 -8.88 12.98 23.06
C LEU A 248 -10.19 12.80 22.27
N ARG A 249 -10.96 11.75 22.56
CA ARG A 249 -12.28 11.52 21.94
C ARG A 249 -13.26 12.65 22.21
N SER A 250 -13.21 13.24 23.42
CA SER A 250 -14.02 14.43 23.71
C SER A 250 -13.60 15.64 22.87
N ALA A 251 -12.30 15.79 22.59
CA ALA A 251 -11.78 16.87 21.78
C ALA A 251 -12.14 16.69 20.29
N THR A 252 -12.00 15.48 19.75
CA THR A 252 -12.37 15.16 18.36
C THR A 252 -13.87 15.37 18.11
N THR A 253 -14.73 14.88 19.02
CA THR A 253 -16.19 15.15 18.98
C THR A 253 -16.49 16.66 19.00
N THR A 254 -15.75 17.43 19.80
CA THR A 254 -15.91 18.90 19.85
C THR A 254 -15.47 19.55 18.55
N ALA A 255 -14.37 19.08 17.94
CA ALA A 255 -13.88 19.60 16.67
C ALA A 255 -14.89 19.36 15.54
N LEU A 256 -15.45 18.16 15.43
CA LEU A 256 -16.46 17.80 14.42
C LEU A 256 -17.75 18.62 14.55
N SER A 257 -18.27 18.77 15.77
CA SER A 257 -19.48 19.56 16.00
C SER A 257 -19.26 21.07 15.81
N ALA A 258 -18.09 21.59 16.22
CA ALA A 258 -17.73 23.00 16.02
C ALA A 258 -17.47 23.31 14.55
N SER A 259 -16.81 22.41 13.81
CA SER A 259 -16.58 22.57 12.37
C SER A 259 -17.88 22.56 11.57
N ALA A 260 -18.82 21.66 11.91
CA ALA A 260 -20.15 21.66 11.31
C ALA A 260 -20.86 23.00 11.56
N THR A 261 -20.93 23.44 12.83
CA THR A 261 -21.55 24.74 13.18
C THR A 261 -20.91 25.90 12.39
N GLY A 262 -19.58 25.95 12.35
CA GLY A 262 -18.84 26.98 11.62
C GLY A 262 -19.07 26.93 10.11
N ALA A 263 -19.13 25.74 9.51
CA ALA A 263 -19.35 25.58 8.08
C ALA A 263 -20.75 26.06 7.65
N TYR A 264 -21.81 25.76 8.40
CA TYR A 264 -23.14 26.31 8.13
C TYR A 264 -23.21 27.84 8.32
N ALA A 265 -22.41 28.40 9.23
CA ALA A 265 -22.32 29.85 9.40
C ALA A 265 -21.56 30.54 8.25
N VAL A 266 -20.54 29.88 7.69
CA VAL A 266 -19.74 30.40 6.58
C VAL A 266 -20.43 30.21 5.22
N ALA A 267 -21.10 29.07 5.01
CA ALA A 267 -21.63 28.69 3.71
C ALA A 267 -22.66 29.69 3.17
N ALA A 268 -22.62 29.93 1.86
CA ALA A 268 -23.61 30.76 1.18
C ALA A 268 -25.00 30.08 1.09
N SER A 269 -25.06 28.77 1.29
CA SER A 269 -26.26 27.95 1.30
C SER A 269 -26.06 26.74 2.21
N GLU A 270 -27.14 26.33 2.89
CA GLU A 270 -27.14 25.16 3.76
C GLU A 270 -26.86 23.87 2.98
N GLN A 271 -27.25 23.79 1.70
CA GLN A 271 -26.96 22.64 0.82
C GLN A 271 -25.46 22.41 0.61
N VAL A 272 -24.66 23.48 0.47
CA VAL A 272 -23.19 23.36 0.34
C VAL A 272 -22.58 22.82 1.64
N ALA A 273 -23.03 23.33 2.79
CA ALA A 273 -22.59 22.83 4.10
C ALA A 273 -23.03 21.39 4.34
N GLY A 274 -24.25 21.02 3.92
CA GLY A 274 -24.79 19.66 4.00
C GLY A 274 -23.99 18.67 3.16
N ALA A 275 -23.74 18.96 1.88
CA ALA A 275 -22.89 18.11 1.03
C ALA A 275 -21.48 17.96 1.64
N GLY A 276 -20.89 19.07 2.12
CA GLY A 276 -19.60 19.01 2.82
C GLY A 276 -19.61 18.17 4.09
N GLN A 277 -20.71 18.19 4.86
CA GLN A 277 -20.82 17.42 6.10
C GLN A 277 -20.90 15.92 5.81
N LEU A 278 -21.60 15.52 4.74
CA LEU A 278 -21.58 14.13 4.25
C LEU A 278 -20.18 13.71 3.77
N ALA A 279 -19.43 14.60 3.11
CA ALA A 279 -18.04 14.35 2.76
C ALA A 279 -17.13 14.21 3.99
N ALA A 280 -17.40 14.92 5.09
CA ALA A 280 -16.68 14.72 6.35
C ALA A 280 -16.99 13.36 7.00
N TYR A 281 -18.25 12.90 6.95
CA TYR A 281 -18.61 11.54 7.41
C TYR A 281 -18.04 10.44 6.52
N GLN A 282 -17.92 10.69 5.21
CA GLN A 282 -17.24 9.80 4.28
C GLN A 282 -15.75 9.66 4.62
N ALA A 283 -15.07 10.77 4.90
CA ALA A 283 -13.66 10.77 5.34
C ALA A 283 -13.47 9.94 6.62
N GLN A 284 -14.36 10.10 7.62
CA GLN A 284 -14.35 9.27 8.83
C GLN A 284 -14.54 7.77 8.56
N GLY A 285 -15.31 7.42 7.52
CA GLY A 285 -15.42 6.04 7.08
C GLY A 285 -14.10 5.48 6.55
N TRP A 286 -13.33 6.30 5.84
CA TRP A 286 -12.01 5.90 5.34
C TRP A 286 -10.94 5.85 6.44
N ASP A 287 -11.05 6.70 7.47
CA ASP A 287 -10.24 6.61 8.69
C ASP A 287 -10.43 5.24 9.35
N ALA A 288 -11.67 4.77 9.47
CA ALA A 288 -11.98 3.46 10.04
C ALA A 288 -11.41 2.29 9.20
N ALA A 289 -11.43 2.41 7.87
CA ALA A 289 -10.86 1.39 6.97
C ALA A 289 -9.34 1.33 7.09
N THR A 290 -8.70 2.50 7.16
CA THR A 290 -7.25 2.64 7.36
C THR A 290 -6.83 2.06 8.71
N LEU A 291 -7.63 2.30 9.75
CA LEU A 291 -7.37 1.73 11.07
C LEU A 291 -7.50 0.20 11.08
N ALA A 292 -8.46 -0.35 10.33
CA ALA A 292 -8.61 -1.79 10.16
C ALA A 292 -7.45 -2.41 9.37
N SER A 293 -6.94 -1.75 8.32
CA SER A 293 -5.81 -2.25 7.53
C SER A 293 -4.49 -2.18 8.28
N MET A 294 -4.27 -1.15 9.10
CA MET A 294 -3.12 -1.05 10.01
C MET A 294 -3.05 -2.21 11.01
N GLY A 295 -4.19 -2.79 11.39
CA GLY A 295 -4.27 -3.99 12.23
C GLY A 295 -3.97 -5.30 11.48
N GLY A 296 -4.24 -5.39 10.17
CA GLY A 296 -4.13 -6.62 9.37
C GLY A 296 -2.78 -6.86 8.69
N ALA A 297 -2.05 -5.81 8.31
CA ALA A 297 -0.75 -5.94 7.63
C ALA A 297 0.33 -6.64 8.49
N GLY A 298 0.22 -6.52 9.83
CA GLY A 298 1.09 -7.25 10.76
C GLY A 298 0.81 -8.75 10.76
N GLU A 299 -0.46 -9.16 10.75
CA GLU A 299 -0.84 -10.59 10.75
C GLU A 299 -0.39 -11.29 9.48
N ALA A 300 -0.54 -10.66 8.32
CA ALA A 300 -0.02 -11.18 7.05
C ALA A 300 1.49 -11.47 7.10
N GLN A 301 2.27 -10.60 7.74
CA GLN A 301 3.69 -10.84 7.97
C GLN A 301 3.96 -12.04 8.89
N ALA A 302 3.18 -12.21 9.97
CA ALA A 302 3.32 -13.39 10.82
C ALA A 302 2.90 -14.69 10.10
N HIS A 303 1.84 -14.65 9.27
CA HIS A 303 1.46 -15.76 8.40
C HIS A 303 2.62 -16.14 7.48
N ALA A 304 3.20 -15.16 6.77
CA ALA A 304 4.31 -15.38 5.86
C ALA A 304 5.57 -15.89 6.59
N ALA A 305 5.90 -15.38 7.77
CA ALA A 305 6.99 -15.91 8.59
C ALA A 305 6.76 -17.38 8.99
N VAL A 306 5.52 -17.78 9.31
CA VAL A 306 5.16 -19.18 9.54
C VAL A 306 5.38 -20.02 8.27
N LEU A 307 5.00 -19.52 7.08
CA LEU A 307 5.29 -20.21 5.81
C LEU A 307 6.79 -20.37 5.57
N THR A 308 7.62 -19.35 5.89
CA THR A 308 9.08 -19.44 5.84
C THR A 308 9.62 -20.54 6.75
N THR A 309 9.04 -20.76 7.93
CA THR A 309 9.43 -21.91 8.78
C THR A 309 9.11 -23.26 8.14
N TYR A 310 8.05 -23.36 7.32
CA TYR A 310 7.75 -24.59 6.60
C TYR A 310 8.78 -24.86 5.53
N ARG A 311 9.19 -23.83 4.76
CA ARG A 311 10.30 -23.93 3.78
C ARG A 311 11.54 -24.51 4.44
N ALA A 312 11.99 -23.92 5.56
CA ALA A 312 13.14 -24.39 6.32
C ALA A 312 12.99 -25.86 6.76
N ARG A 313 11.86 -26.21 7.37
CA ARG A 313 11.63 -27.55 7.93
C ARG A 313 11.54 -28.67 6.88
N VAL A 314 11.04 -28.37 5.66
CA VAL A 314 11.05 -29.37 4.57
C VAL A 314 12.45 -29.58 4.00
N HIS A 315 13.29 -28.54 3.97
CA HIS A 315 14.72 -28.68 3.70
C HIS A 315 15.43 -29.51 4.77
N ASP A 316 15.04 -29.36 6.05
CA ASP A 316 15.55 -30.22 7.12
C ASP A 316 15.21 -31.70 6.93
N ALA A 317 13.95 -31.98 6.63
CA ALA A 317 13.51 -33.33 6.31
C ALA A 317 14.31 -33.92 5.14
N HIS A 318 14.59 -33.12 4.10
CA HIS A 318 15.41 -33.53 2.96
C HIS A 318 16.82 -33.96 3.38
N TRP A 319 17.56 -33.11 4.09
CA TRP A 319 18.97 -33.40 4.37
C TRP A 319 19.15 -34.48 5.46
N VAL A 320 18.16 -34.67 6.35
CA VAL A 320 18.09 -35.81 7.28
C VAL A 320 17.77 -37.11 6.53
N GLY A 321 16.79 -37.09 5.63
CA GLY A 321 16.34 -38.26 4.88
C GLY A 321 17.40 -38.80 3.92
N THR A 322 18.07 -37.91 3.20
CA THR A 322 19.20 -38.27 2.30
C THR A 322 20.39 -38.89 3.04
N ARG A 323 20.48 -38.70 4.36
CA ARG A 323 21.50 -39.31 5.24
C ARG A 323 21.06 -40.64 5.86
N GLY A 324 19.92 -41.18 5.44
CA GLY A 324 19.45 -42.52 5.78
C GLY A 324 18.50 -42.59 6.98
N GLU A 325 18.16 -41.45 7.59
CA GLU A 325 17.16 -41.35 8.67
C GLU A 325 15.76 -41.07 8.08
N THR A 326 15.31 -41.93 7.17
CA THR A 326 14.05 -41.73 6.39
C THR A 326 12.81 -41.69 7.27
N ASP A 327 12.73 -42.49 8.32
CA ASP A 327 11.58 -42.49 9.25
C ASP A 327 11.47 -41.16 10.00
N THR A 328 12.62 -40.61 10.43
CA THR A 328 12.71 -39.30 11.09
C THR A 328 12.33 -38.20 10.11
N ALA A 329 12.93 -38.18 8.93
CA ALA A 329 12.63 -37.20 7.88
C ALA A 329 11.15 -37.21 7.46
N GLN A 330 10.55 -38.40 7.32
CA GLN A 330 9.14 -38.53 6.99
C GLN A 330 8.25 -37.96 8.11
N THR A 331 8.61 -38.21 9.37
CA THR A 331 7.92 -37.63 10.53
C THR A 331 8.02 -36.10 10.52
N MET A 332 9.19 -35.55 10.17
CA MET A 332 9.40 -34.11 10.09
C MET A 332 8.48 -33.44 9.06
N ALA A 333 8.35 -34.02 7.86
CA ALA A 333 7.45 -33.53 6.82
C ALA A 333 5.97 -33.70 7.21
N GLN A 334 5.59 -34.82 7.84
CA GLN A 334 4.22 -35.03 8.37
C GLN A 334 3.84 -34.01 9.44
N ASP A 335 4.78 -33.63 10.31
CA ASP A 335 4.57 -32.62 11.35
C ASP A 335 4.55 -31.18 10.79
N VAL A 336 5.02 -30.93 9.55
CA VAL A 336 4.74 -29.67 8.85
C VAL A 336 3.26 -29.65 8.43
N PHE A 337 2.80 -30.72 7.77
CA PHE A 337 1.42 -30.86 7.32
C PHE A 337 0.44 -30.74 8.49
N ALA A 338 0.69 -31.49 9.57
CA ALA A 338 -0.18 -31.50 10.75
C ALA A 338 -0.23 -30.16 11.50
N HIS A 339 0.85 -29.36 11.44
CA HIS A 339 0.83 -28.02 12.02
C HIS A 339 0.05 -27.05 11.12
N PHE A 340 0.29 -27.11 9.81
CA PHE A 340 -0.39 -26.27 8.83
C PHE A 340 -1.90 -26.38 8.90
N GLU A 341 -2.46 -27.60 8.95
CA GLU A 341 -3.90 -27.87 9.10
C GLU A 341 -4.59 -27.18 10.30
N GLY A 342 -3.82 -26.77 11.32
CA GLY A 342 -4.34 -26.07 12.49
C GLY A 342 -3.83 -24.65 12.66
N ALA A 343 -3.02 -24.15 11.71
CA ALA A 343 -2.40 -22.84 11.78
C ALA A 343 -3.33 -21.79 11.16
N THR A 344 -3.35 -20.59 11.74
CA THR A 344 -4.04 -19.43 11.15
C THR A 344 -3.47 -19.04 9.78
N ALA A 345 -2.21 -19.40 9.49
CA ALA A 345 -1.60 -19.24 8.17
C ALA A 345 -2.24 -20.13 7.08
N HIS A 346 -3.04 -21.15 7.44
CA HIS A 346 -3.76 -21.98 6.49
C HIS A 346 -4.83 -21.17 5.75
N ASP A 347 -5.80 -20.65 6.52
CA ASP A 347 -6.91 -19.87 5.97
C ASP A 347 -6.38 -18.61 5.25
N ALA A 348 -5.29 -18.03 5.77
CA ALA A 348 -4.64 -16.88 5.14
C ALA A 348 -4.01 -17.22 3.78
N LEU A 349 -3.30 -18.35 3.67
CA LEU A 349 -2.72 -18.79 2.40
C LEU A 349 -3.82 -19.15 1.39
N GLU A 350 -4.84 -19.91 1.79
CA GLU A 350 -5.97 -20.26 0.92
C GLU A 350 -6.69 -19.01 0.39
N ALA A 351 -6.86 -18.00 1.24
CA ALA A 351 -7.50 -16.75 0.85
C ALA A 351 -6.62 -15.86 -0.05
N ALA A 352 -5.30 -15.83 0.19
CA ALA A 352 -4.37 -15.01 -0.57
C ALA A 352 -4.04 -15.63 -1.94
N ASP A 353 -3.82 -16.94 -1.99
CA ASP A 353 -3.50 -17.69 -3.21
C ASP A 353 -3.93 -19.16 -3.07
N ALA A 354 -5.12 -19.47 -3.61
CA ALA A 354 -5.68 -20.81 -3.60
C ALA A 354 -4.86 -21.83 -4.42
N GLU A 355 -4.16 -21.39 -5.47
CA GLU A 355 -3.30 -22.28 -6.27
C GLU A 355 -2.04 -22.66 -5.50
N ALA A 356 -1.41 -21.67 -4.85
CA ALA A 356 -0.29 -21.90 -3.96
C ALA A 356 -0.67 -22.82 -2.79
N TYR A 357 -1.85 -22.63 -2.20
CA TYR A 357 -2.39 -23.52 -1.17
C TYR A 357 -2.49 -24.98 -1.64
N GLU A 358 -3.19 -25.24 -2.75
CA GLU A 358 -3.38 -26.59 -3.28
C GLU A 358 -2.05 -27.22 -3.74
N GLY A 359 -1.17 -26.42 -4.34
CA GLY A 359 0.16 -26.82 -4.76
C GLY A 359 1.06 -27.19 -3.58
N PHE A 360 1.03 -26.41 -2.50
CA PHE A 360 1.75 -26.69 -1.27
C PHE A 360 1.30 -28.01 -0.63
N GLU A 361 -0.01 -28.23 -0.46
CA GLU A 361 -0.53 -29.48 0.13
C GLU A 361 -0.16 -30.71 -0.71
N SER A 362 -0.34 -30.62 -2.03
CA SER A 362 -0.02 -31.72 -2.95
C SER A 362 1.47 -32.02 -3.05
N GLY A 363 2.31 -30.97 -3.01
CA GLY A 363 3.76 -31.09 -2.92
C GLY A 363 4.19 -31.78 -1.63
N LEU A 364 3.57 -31.42 -0.50
CA LEU A 364 3.93 -31.98 0.80
C LEU A 364 3.55 -33.46 0.94
N ASP A 365 2.39 -33.88 0.41
CA ASP A 365 2.01 -35.31 0.32
C ASP A 365 3.01 -36.11 -0.56
N SER A 366 3.43 -35.51 -1.67
CA SER A 366 4.44 -36.08 -2.57
C SER A 366 5.79 -36.22 -1.88
N LEU A 367 6.20 -35.23 -1.09
CA LEU A 367 7.45 -35.24 -0.32
C LEU A 367 7.44 -36.32 0.75
N ILE A 368 6.36 -36.41 1.54
CA ILE A 368 6.17 -37.44 2.57
C ILE A 368 6.26 -38.85 1.96
N SER A 369 5.64 -39.04 0.80
CA SER A 369 5.66 -40.31 0.06
C SER A 369 7.07 -40.63 -0.45
N ALA A 370 7.73 -39.68 -1.10
CA ALA A 370 9.07 -39.86 -1.67
C ALA A 370 10.13 -40.16 -0.60
N ILE A 371 10.06 -39.51 0.56
CA ILE A 371 10.95 -39.80 1.71
C ILE A 371 10.71 -41.21 2.22
N GLY A 372 9.45 -41.61 2.42
CA GLY A 372 9.11 -42.97 2.89
C GLY A 372 9.57 -44.08 1.96
N ASP A 373 9.55 -43.83 0.65
CA ASP A 373 10.02 -44.78 -0.37
C ASP A 373 11.55 -44.74 -0.56
N GLY A 374 12.25 -43.79 0.04
CA GLY A 374 13.67 -43.54 -0.19
C GLY A 374 13.98 -43.16 -1.65
N ASN A 375 13.02 -42.52 -2.33
CA ASN A 375 13.12 -42.12 -3.73
C ASN A 375 13.82 -40.76 -3.86
N SER A 376 15.16 -40.74 -3.89
CA SER A 376 15.94 -39.49 -3.86
C SER A 376 15.52 -38.45 -4.90
N SER A 377 15.29 -38.83 -6.16
CA SER A 377 14.86 -37.86 -7.19
C SER A 377 13.44 -37.36 -6.95
N GLY A 378 12.56 -38.20 -6.42
CA GLY A 378 11.20 -37.76 -6.06
C GLY A 378 11.19 -36.82 -4.85
N ILE A 379 12.17 -36.92 -3.95
CA ILE A 379 12.31 -35.99 -2.83
C ILE A 379 12.70 -34.61 -3.37
N ASP A 380 13.66 -34.54 -4.29
CA ASP A 380 14.10 -33.27 -4.90
C ASP A 380 12.95 -32.58 -5.66
N ASP A 381 12.22 -33.34 -6.50
CA ASP A 381 11.08 -32.81 -7.28
C ASP A 381 9.94 -32.31 -6.37
N ALA A 382 9.59 -33.07 -5.33
CA ALA A 382 8.52 -32.71 -4.41
C ALA A 382 8.91 -31.52 -3.51
N LEU A 383 10.18 -31.43 -3.10
CA LEU A 383 10.69 -30.29 -2.34
C LEU A 383 10.60 -29.00 -3.17
N ALA A 384 10.99 -29.03 -4.45
CA ALA A 384 10.85 -27.87 -5.33
C ALA A 384 9.38 -27.44 -5.45
N THR A 385 8.45 -28.39 -5.61
CA THR A 385 7.02 -28.07 -5.65
C THR A 385 6.54 -27.41 -4.35
N VAL A 386 6.97 -27.91 -3.19
CA VAL A 386 6.63 -27.30 -1.91
C VAL A 386 7.18 -25.87 -1.82
N ASP A 387 8.44 -25.66 -2.19
CA ASP A 387 9.10 -24.37 -2.07
C ASP A 387 8.49 -23.33 -3.01
N ASP A 388 8.28 -23.66 -4.29
CA ASP A 388 7.68 -22.78 -5.30
C ASP A 388 6.32 -22.23 -4.84
N ASN A 389 5.48 -23.09 -4.24
CA ASN A 389 4.16 -22.71 -3.76
C ASN A 389 4.23 -21.90 -2.45
N LEU A 390 5.17 -22.19 -1.55
CA LEU A 390 5.37 -21.37 -0.37
C LEU A 390 5.92 -19.98 -0.72
N VAL A 391 6.80 -19.88 -1.73
CA VAL A 391 7.29 -18.60 -2.27
C VAL A 391 6.13 -17.78 -2.82
N ALA A 392 5.29 -18.36 -3.69
CA ALA A 392 4.11 -17.68 -4.22
C ALA A 392 3.16 -17.20 -3.11
N GLY A 393 2.88 -18.05 -2.13
CA GLY A 393 2.04 -17.71 -0.99
C GLY A 393 2.61 -16.60 -0.11
N ILE A 394 3.93 -16.58 0.13
CA ILE A 394 4.61 -15.51 0.87
C ILE A 394 4.48 -14.20 0.11
N GLU A 395 4.75 -14.18 -1.20
CA GLU A 395 4.61 -12.97 -2.03
C GLU A 395 3.17 -12.43 -2.01
N ALA A 396 2.18 -13.31 -2.16
CA ALA A 396 0.76 -12.95 -2.12
C ALA A 396 0.33 -12.33 -0.78
N LEU A 397 0.90 -12.80 0.35
CA LEU A 397 0.55 -12.30 1.67
C LEU A 397 1.15 -10.94 2.00
N VAL A 398 2.43 -10.70 1.65
CA VAL A 398 3.17 -9.53 2.17
C VAL A 398 3.73 -8.60 1.10
N GLY A 399 3.55 -8.93 -0.17
CA GLY A 399 4.11 -8.18 -1.29
C GLY A 399 5.64 -8.14 -1.30
N PRO A 400 6.25 -7.40 -2.25
CA PRO A 400 7.69 -7.50 -2.52
C PRO A 400 8.59 -7.10 -1.34
N SER A 401 8.21 -6.06 -0.59
CA SER A 401 9.06 -5.55 0.51
C SER A 401 9.08 -6.48 1.72
N GLY A 402 7.93 -7.03 2.11
CA GLY A 402 7.86 -8.02 3.19
C GLY A 402 8.47 -9.36 2.80
N ALA A 403 8.28 -9.76 1.53
CA ALA A 403 8.79 -11.01 1.00
C ALA A 403 10.33 -11.01 0.91
N ALA A 404 10.95 -9.91 0.47
CA ALA A 404 12.41 -9.80 0.41
C ALA A 404 13.09 -9.96 1.79
N VAL A 405 12.49 -9.42 2.86
CA VAL A 405 13.00 -9.58 4.24
C VAL A 405 12.92 -11.04 4.68
N LEU A 406 11.81 -11.74 4.38
CA LEU A 406 11.65 -13.16 4.71
C LEU A 406 12.53 -14.07 3.85
N GLU A 407 12.85 -13.66 2.62
CA GLU A 407 13.79 -14.37 1.75
C GLU A 407 15.22 -14.28 2.29
N ALA A 408 15.65 -13.10 2.75
CA ALA A 408 16.94 -12.94 3.44
C ALA A 408 17.04 -13.84 4.68
N GLU A 409 15.96 -13.96 5.44
CA GLU A 409 15.87 -14.82 6.61
C GLU A 409 15.95 -16.32 6.24
N PHE A 410 15.25 -16.72 5.17
CA PHE A 410 15.36 -18.06 4.61
C PHE A 410 16.80 -18.34 4.18
N PHE A 411 17.47 -17.40 3.52
CA PHE A 411 18.89 -17.47 3.18
C PHE A 411 19.78 -17.68 4.41
N ARG A 412 19.55 -16.95 5.52
CA ARG A 412 20.30 -17.14 6.78
C ARG A 412 20.13 -18.57 7.29
N THR A 413 18.92 -19.10 7.26
CA THR A 413 18.62 -20.49 7.65
C THR A 413 19.41 -21.48 6.79
N ARG A 414 19.33 -21.35 5.46
CA ARG A 414 19.99 -22.27 4.53
C ARG A 414 21.52 -22.21 4.57
N VAL A 415 22.10 -21.04 4.86
CA VAL A 415 23.55 -20.91 5.13
C VAL A 415 23.96 -21.69 6.38
N GLN A 416 23.14 -21.66 7.42
CA GLN A 416 23.39 -22.42 8.64
C GLN A 416 23.26 -23.94 8.41
N ASP A 417 22.29 -24.37 7.61
CA ASP A 417 22.16 -25.77 7.19
C ASP A 417 23.41 -26.25 6.45
N ALA A 418 23.87 -25.49 5.45
CA ALA A 418 25.09 -25.79 4.73
C ALA A 418 26.28 -25.91 5.68
N TRP A 419 26.35 -25.05 6.69
CA TRP A 419 27.41 -25.08 7.70
C TRP A 419 27.34 -26.32 8.60
N GLU A 420 26.15 -26.74 9.06
CA GLU A 420 26.00 -27.99 9.81
C GLU A 420 26.30 -29.22 8.96
N ILE A 421 25.86 -29.25 7.71
CA ILE A 421 26.14 -30.30 6.75
C ILE A 421 27.66 -30.45 6.51
N TYR A 422 28.38 -29.33 6.39
CA TYR A 422 29.84 -29.32 6.34
C TYR A 422 30.47 -29.92 7.61
N ARG A 423 29.97 -29.55 8.80
CA ARG A 423 30.45 -30.11 10.08
C ARG A 423 30.19 -31.62 10.21
N LEU A 424 29.17 -32.13 9.51
CA LEU A 424 28.88 -33.56 9.41
C LEU A 424 29.82 -34.29 8.42
N GLY A 425 30.65 -33.55 7.69
CA GLY A 425 31.68 -34.08 6.78
C GLY A 425 31.23 -34.21 5.33
N ASP A 426 30.14 -33.54 4.95
CA ASP A 426 29.57 -33.61 3.60
C ASP A 426 29.75 -32.28 2.85
N ASN A 427 30.99 -32.07 2.45
CA ASN A 427 31.44 -30.81 1.86
C ASN A 427 30.78 -30.51 0.51
N ASP A 428 30.54 -31.55 -0.30
CA ASP A 428 29.96 -31.41 -1.64
C ASP A 428 28.51 -30.93 -1.56
N THR A 429 27.73 -31.46 -0.60
CA THR A 429 26.35 -31.00 -0.36
C THR A 429 26.33 -29.58 0.20
N ALA A 430 27.21 -29.24 1.14
CA ALA A 430 27.31 -27.87 1.68
C ALA A 430 27.65 -26.84 0.59
N ALA A 431 28.61 -27.16 -0.29
CA ALA A 431 28.96 -26.32 -1.42
C ALA A 431 27.80 -26.22 -2.43
N GLY A 432 27.06 -27.30 -2.66
CA GLY A 432 25.86 -27.31 -3.48
C GLY A 432 24.77 -26.36 -2.98
N ILE A 433 24.51 -26.32 -1.67
CA ILE A 433 23.55 -25.40 -1.07
C ILE A 433 24.00 -23.95 -1.27
N ALA A 434 25.27 -23.62 -0.98
CA ALA A 434 25.80 -22.28 -1.21
C ALA A 434 25.71 -21.85 -2.69
N GLN A 435 25.87 -22.79 -3.63
CA GLN A 435 25.68 -22.52 -5.05
C GLN A 435 24.22 -22.29 -5.42
N SER A 436 23.30 -23.06 -4.83
CA SER A 436 21.86 -22.89 -5.04
C SER A 436 21.40 -21.52 -4.55
N LEU A 437 21.82 -21.13 -3.35
CA LEU A 437 21.51 -19.79 -2.80
C LEU A 437 22.03 -18.67 -3.69
N PHE A 438 23.25 -18.81 -4.24
CA PHE A 438 23.76 -17.84 -5.21
C PHE A 438 22.87 -17.76 -6.46
N GLN A 439 22.34 -18.88 -6.95
CA GLN A 439 21.47 -18.90 -8.12
C GLN A 439 20.08 -18.30 -7.83
N THR A 440 19.50 -18.64 -6.69
CA THR A 440 18.23 -18.06 -6.21
C THR A 440 18.37 -16.54 -6.05
N PHE A 441 19.48 -16.08 -5.47
CA PHE A 441 19.77 -14.66 -5.32
C PHE A 441 19.88 -13.96 -6.67
N GLU A 442 20.67 -14.49 -7.61
CA GLU A 442 20.74 -13.93 -8.97
C GLU A 442 19.42 -13.99 -9.73
N GLY A 443 18.52 -14.90 -9.35
CA GLY A 443 17.17 -15.03 -9.88
C GLY A 443 16.19 -13.99 -9.36
N ASN A 444 16.57 -13.20 -8.35
CA ASN A 444 15.72 -12.21 -7.67
C ASN A 444 14.42 -12.81 -7.10
N GLU A 445 14.50 -14.01 -6.54
CA GLU A 445 13.36 -14.63 -5.83
C GLU A 445 12.84 -13.67 -4.74
N LEU A 446 11.52 -13.48 -4.70
CA LEU A 446 10.84 -12.55 -3.79
C LEU A 446 11.38 -11.10 -3.83
N GLY A 447 12.01 -10.68 -4.94
CA GLY A 447 12.57 -9.34 -5.09
C GLY A 447 13.80 -9.07 -4.22
N PHE A 448 14.38 -10.10 -3.60
CA PHE A 448 15.44 -9.94 -2.60
C PHE A 448 16.73 -9.30 -3.15
N HIS A 449 17.13 -9.64 -4.38
CA HIS A 449 18.37 -9.12 -4.98
C HIS A 449 18.33 -7.61 -5.15
N GLU A 450 17.28 -7.13 -5.82
CA GLU A 450 17.10 -5.70 -6.09
C GLU A 450 16.88 -4.94 -4.78
N ALA A 451 16.08 -5.49 -3.86
CA ALA A 451 15.85 -4.88 -2.55
C ALA A 451 17.14 -4.71 -1.75
N PHE A 452 18.05 -5.70 -1.80
CA PHE A 452 19.33 -5.62 -1.08
C PHE A 452 20.26 -4.59 -1.74
N GLU A 453 20.40 -4.60 -3.06
CA GLU A 453 21.21 -3.59 -3.76
C GLU A 453 20.73 -2.15 -3.47
N ASP A 454 19.41 -1.95 -3.46
CA ASP A 454 18.79 -0.65 -3.19
C ASP A 454 18.94 -0.22 -1.72
N ALA A 455 18.85 -1.16 -0.77
CA ALA A 455 18.97 -0.87 0.65
C ALA A 455 20.42 -0.50 1.04
N ASP A 456 21.40 -1.29 0.59
CA ASP A 456 22.82 -1.04 0.85
C ASP A 456 23.72 -1.72 -0.20
N ALA A 457 24.09 -0.96 -1.23
CA ALA A 457 24.97 -1.42 -2.29
C ALA A 457 26.37 -1.89 -1.82
N GLU A 458 26.92 -1.33 -0.72
CA GLU A 458 28.23 -1.77 -0.21
C GLU A 458 28.12 -3.12 0.51
N ALA A 459 27.06 -3.31 1.32
CA ALA A 459 26.73 -4.57 1.97
C ALA A 459 26.37 -5.67 0.96
N TYR A 460 25.62 -5.32 -0.10
CA TYR A 460 25.30 -6.19 -1.22
C TYR A 460 26.59 -6.77 -1.88
N GLU A 461 27.55 -5.92 -2.26
CA GLU A 461 28.81 -6.37 -2.89
C GLU A 461 29.63 -7.26 -1.92
N SER A 462 29.59 -6.94 -0.63
CA SER A 462 30.21 -7.74 0.43
C SER A 462 29.57 -9.12 0.54
N PHE A 463 28.24 -9.17 0.64
CA PHE A 463 27.44 -10.39 0.71
C PHE A 463 27.74 -11.33 -0.47
N GLU A 464 27.65 -10.82 -1.70
CA GLU A 464 27.86 -11.62 -2.92
C GLU A 464 29.26 -12.26 -2.95
N SER A 465 30.28 -11.44 -2.63
CA SER A 465 31.68 -11.88 -2.53
C SER A 465 31.89 -12.95 -1.46
N HIS A 466 31.27 -12.76 -0.29
CA HIS A 466 31.38 -13.70 0.84
C HIS A 466 30.63 -15.01 0.55
N LEU A 467 29.47 -14.98 -0.09
CA LEU A 467 28.71 -16.18 -0.48
C LEU A 467 29.50 -17.05 -1.48
N GLY A 468 30.08 -16.44 -2.52
CA GLY A 468 30.94 -17.16 -3.46
C GLY A 468 32.21 -17.74 -2.82
N SER A 469 32.77 -17.02 -1.84
CA SER A 469 33.94 -17.47 -1.07
C SER A 469 33.60 -18.59 -0.09
N LEU A 470 32.40 -18.59 0.49
CA LEU A 470 31.89 -19.65 1.37
C LEU A 470 31.79 -20.99 0.62
N ARG A 471 31.20 -21.00 -0.58
CA ARG A 471 31.18 -22.18 -1.46
C ARG A 471 32.59 -22.73 -1.66
N THR A 472 33.52 -21.86 -2.02
CA THR A 472 34.93 -22.23 -2.25
C THR A 472 35.58 -22.78 -0.97
N ALA A 473 35.23 -22.26 0.20
CA ALA A 473 35.74 -22.75 1.47
C ALA A 473 35.22 -24.15 1.80
N PHE A 474 33.94 -24.45 1.53
CA PHE A 474 33.38 -25.79 1.66
C PHE A 474 34.10 -26.81 0.78
N GLU A 475 34.23 -26.55 -0.52
CA GLU A 475 34.91 -27.44 -1.48
C GLU A 475 36.36 -27.77 -1.06
N ASN A 476 37.07 -26.77 -0.52
CA ASN A 476 38.47 -26.90 -0.12
C ASN A 476 38.65 -27.42 1.32
N THR A 477 37.57 -27.72 2.03
CA THR A 477 37.61 -28.15 3.44
C THR A 477 38.39 -27.15 4.32
N ASN A 478 38.16 -25.85 4.08
CA ASN A 478 38.85 -24.76 4.75
C ASN A 478 38.04 -24.26 5.95
N ASP A 479 38.20 -24.91 7.11
CA ASP A 479 37.45 -24.60 8.34
C ASP A 479 37.45 -23.09 8.69
N SER A 480 38.63 -22.45 8.66
CA SER A 480 38.75 -21.01 8.96
C SER A 480 38.07 -20.13 7.92
N GLY A 481 38.05 -20.55 6.65
CA GLY A 481 37.35 -19.85 5.58
C GLY A 481 35.85 -19.97 5.73
N VAL A 482 35.35 -21.18 6.04
CA VAL A 482 33.93 -21.42 6.29
C VAL A 482 33.44 -20.53 7.44
N GLU A 483 34.13 -20.51 8.58
CA GLU A 483 33.77 -19.67 9.72
C GLU A 483 33.75 -18.17 9.36
N THR A 484 34.78 -17.70 8.63
CA THR A 484 34.88 -16.29 8.23
C THR A 484 33.76 -15.89 7.27
N HIS A 485 33.53 -16.69 6.22
CA HIS A 485 32.59 -16.31 5.17
C HIS A 485 31.14 -16.58 5.58
N ALA A 486 30.84 -17.65 6.33
CA ALA A 486 29.49 -17.89 6.84
C ALA A 486 29.06 -16.79 7.82
N THR A 487 29.94 -16.39 8.75
CA THR A 487 29.64 -15.30 9.69
C THR A 487 29.37 -14.00 8.95
N ALA A 488 30.22 -13.64 7.98
CA ALA A 488 30.02 -12.43 7.18
C ALA A 488 28.69 -12.47 6.40
N VAL A 489 28.37 -13.58 5.74
CA VAL A 489 27.08 -13.71 5.03
C VAL A 489 25.90 -13.51 5.99
N LEU A 490 25.93 -14.13 7.17
CA LEU A 490 24.86 -14.00 8.17
C LEU A 490 24.74 -12.57 8.73
N ASP A 491 25.86 -11.88 8.93
CA ASP A 491 25.90 -10.50 9.41
C ASP A 491 25.34 -9.53 8.35
N GLU A 492 25.70 -9.69 7.07
CA GLU A 492 25.18 -8.84 5.98
C GLU A 492 23.68 -9.06 5.76
N LEU A 493 23.20 -10.31 5.84
CA LEU A 493 21.77 -10.62 5.72
C LEU A 493 20.95 -9.98 6.86
N LEU A 494 21.40 -10.10 8.12
CA LEU A 494 20.75 -9.43 9.24
C LEU A 494 20.82 -7.90 9.12
N GLY A 495 21.93 -7.38 8.59
CA GLY A 495 22.10 -5.96 8.27
C GLY A 495 21.05 -5.47 7.26
N PHE A 496 20.83 -6.24 6.18
CA PHE A 496 19.77 -5.98 5.23
C PHE A 496 18.38 -6.03 5.88
N GLU A 497 18.05 -7.11 6.58
CA GLU A 497 16.74 -7.29 7.24
C GLU A 497 16.41 -6.09 8.14
N THR A 498 17.37 -5.65 8.95
CA THR A 498 17.18 -4.51 9.87
C THR A 498 17.19 -3.14 9.20
N THR A 499 17.69 -3.05 7.97
CA THR A 499 17.67 -1.82 7.16
C THR A 499 16.39 -1.71 6.33
N ALA A 500 15.96 -2.83 5.73
CA ALA A 500 14.80 -2.89 4.85
C ALA A 500 13.49 -3.17 5.60
N GLY A 501 13.54 -3.79 6.78
CA GLY A 501 12.38 -4.20 7.57
C GLY A 501 12.14 -3.36 8.82
N SER A 502 10.88 -3.23 9.22
CA SER A 502 10.51 -2.69 10.53
C SER A 502 10.82 -3.69 11.65
N THR A 503 10.92 -3.24 12.90
CA THR A 503 11.17 -4.13 14.05
C THR A 503 10.12 -5.25 14.18
N GLY A 504 8.86 -4.99 13.81
CA GLY A 504 7.82 -6.02 13.78
C GLY A 504 8.05 -7.07 12.68
N ARG A 505 8.37 -6.64 11.46
CA ARG A 505 8.66 -7.56 10.33
C ARG A 505 9.91 -8.39 10.61
N VAL A 506 10.99 -7.75 11.02
CA VAL A 506 12.25 -8.41 11.43
C VAL A 506 12.02 -9.31 12.64
N GLY A 507 11.18 -8.90 13.58
CA GLY A 507 10.84 -9.70 14.76
C GLY A 507 10.12 -11.00 14.43
N ALA A 508 9.11 -10.96 13.54
CA ALA A 508 8.46 -12.17 13.07
C ALA A 508 9.43 -13.10 12.35
N GLY A 509 10.31 -12.53 11.53
CA GLY A 509 11.33 -13.30 10.86
C GLY A 509 12.36 -13.91 11.83
N GLU A 510 12.86 -13.17 12.81
CA GLU A 510 13.78 -13.72 13.81
C GLU A 510 13.14 -14.83 14.64
N ALA A 511 11.84 -14.78 14.92
CA ALA A 511 11.12 -15.90 15.53
C ALA A 511 11.13 -17.15 14.62
N ALA A 512 10.91 -16.97 13.32
CA ALA A 512 10.94 -18.04 12.32
C ALA A 512 12.36 -18.62 12.13
N TYR A 513 13.39 -17.78 12.02
CA TYR A 513 14.80 -18.17 11.97
C TYR A 513 15.21 -18.98 13.20
N MET A 514 14.82 -18.55 14.41
CA MET A 514 15.12 -19.30 15.63
C MET A 514 14.40 -20.64 15.67
N ALA A 515 13.15 -20.71 15.21
CA ALA A 515 12.43 -21.97 15.06
C ALA A 515 13.15 -22.93 14.10
N ALA A 516 13.59 -22.44 12.94
CA ALA A 516 14.35 -23.23 11.97
C ALA A 516 15.64 -23.77 12.60
N ARG A 517 16.47 -22.90 13.20
CA ARG A 517 17.70 -23.32 13.90
C ARG A 517 17.48 -24.39 14.96
N ILE A 518 16.35 -24.35 15.65
CA ILE A 518 15.99 -25.36 16.63
C ILE A 518 15.62 -26.68 15.97
N PHE A 519 14.96 -26.68 14.81
CA PHE A 519 14.76 -27.89 14.02
C PHE A 519 16.07 -28.45 13.41
N ASP A 520 17.04 -27.62 13.01
CA ASP A 520 18.38 -28.09 12.62
C ASP A 520 19.02 -28.90 13.77
N ALA A 521 18.89 -28.39 15.01
CA ALA A 521 19.38 -29.09 16.19
C ALA A 521 18.70 -30.46 16.38
N THR A 522 17.41 -30.58 16.05
CA THR A 522 16.71 -31.87 16.07
C THR A 522 17.24 -32.84 15.03
N GLY A 523 17.49 -32.40 13.80
CA GLY A 523 18.08 -33.21 12.73
C GLY A 523 19.49 -33.69 13.09
N VAL A 524 20.32 -32.79 13.63
CA VAL A 524 21.66 -33.11 14.12
C VAL A 524 21.62 -34.10 15.30
N ALA A 525 20.65 -33.96 16.21
CA ALA A 525 20.45 -34.91 17.30
C ALA A 525 20.05 -36.31 16.78
N ALA A 526 19.14 -36.38 15.80
CA ALA A 526 18.70 -37.62 15.17
C ALA A 526 19.87 -38.38 14.52
N LEU A 527 20.83 -37.66 13.93
CA LEU A 527 22.07 -38.24 13.38
C LEU A 527 23.11 -38.63 14.45
N GLY A 528 22.71 -38.70 15.72
CA GLY A 528 23.56 -39.16 16.81
C GLY A 528 24.60 -38.14 17.26
N LYS A 529 24.35 -36.84 17.08
CA LYS A 529 25.24 -35.74 17.50
C LYS A 529 24.59 -34.81 18.55
N PRO A 530 24.06 -35.33 19.67
CA PRO A 530 23.34 -34.52 20.67
C PRO A 530 24.18 -33.39 21.29
N ALA A 531 25.50 -33.57 21.39
CA ALA A 531 26.38 -32.50 21.88
C ALA A 531 26.46 -31.31 20.91
N ARG A 532 26.46 -31.55 19.58
CA ARG A 532 26.41 -30.47 18.59
C ARG A 532 25.02 -29.85 18.52
N ALA A 533 23.96 -30.67 18.60
CA ALA A 533 22.59 -30.17 18.72
C ALA A 533 22.45 -29.18 19.89
N ASN A 534 22.99 -29.51 21.06
CA ASN A 534 23.02 -28.57 22.18
C ASN A 534 23.81 -27.29 21.88
N SER A 535 24.94 -27.38 21.15
CA SER A 535 25.68 -26.18 20.73
C SER A 535 24.85 -25.27 19.82
N ILE A 536 24.08 -25.83 18.88
CA ILE A 536 23.16 -25.05 18.03
C ILE A 536 22.16 -24.28 18.89
N VAL A 537 21.51 -24.95 19.86
CA VAL A 537 20.56 -24.28 20.78
C VAL A 537 21.23 -23.14 21.56
N GLN A 538 22.46 -23.34 22.05
CA GLN A 538 23.19 -22.30 22.78
C GLN A 538 23.60 -21.12 21.88
N GLU A 539 23.93 -21.38 20.61
CA GLU A 539 24.21 -20.36 19.60
C GLU A 539 22.94 -19.55 19.29
N THR A 540 21.79 -20.21 19.11
CA THR A 540 20.48 -19.56 18.92
C THR A 540 20.09 -18.70 20.12
N PHE A 541 20.24 -19.23 21.34
CA PHE A 541 19.97 -18.49 22.58
C PHE A 541 20.88 -17.25 22.70
N ALA A 542 22.17 -17.38 22.38
CA ALA A 542 23.08 -16.25 22.40
C ALA A 542 22.71 -15.17 21.35
N GLY A 543 22.19 -15.58 20.19
CA GLY A 543 21.65 -14.66 19.18
C GLY A 543 20.42 -13.89 19.68
N PHE A 544 19.48 -14.58 20.33
CA PHE A 544 18.33 -13.97 20.98
C PHE A 544 18.77 -12.92 22.03
N GLU A 545 19.67 -13.28 22.94
CA GLU A 545 20.21 -12.37 23.97
C GLU A 545 21.01 -11.19 23.39
N ALA A 546 21.60 -11.34 22.20
CA ALA A 546 22.31 -10.27 21.52
C ALA A 546 21.37 -9.23 20.89
N GLY A 547 20.06 -9.47 20.92
CA GLY A 547 19.02 -8.54 20.49
C GLY A 547 18.21 -9.05 19.29
N ALA A 548 18.80 -9.90 18.44
CA ALA A 548 18.15 -10.51 17.27
C ALA A 548 17.37 -9.49 16.41
N GLY A 549 18.08 -8.53 15.81
CA GLY A 549 17.44 -7.48 14.99
C GLY A 549 16.44 -6.57 15.74
N GLY A 550 16.41 -6.62 17.07
CA GLY A 550 15.44 -5.92 17.92
C GLY A 550 14.33 -6.81 18.46
N PHE A 551 14.19 -8.04 17.96
CA PHE A 551 13.18 -9.02 18.36
C PHE A 551 13.12 -9.27 19.86
N HIS A 552 14.27 -9.42 20.53
CA HIS A 552 14.34 -9.71 21.96
C HIS A 552 13.56 -8.69 22.79
N LYS A 553 13.84 -7.42 22.52
CA LYS A 553 13.20 -6.30 23.21
C LYS A 553 11.74 -6.17 22.77
N ALA A 554 11.47 -6.32 21.48
CA ALA A 554 10.11 -6.24 20.94
C ALA A 554 9.19 -7.29 21.58
N LEU A 555 9.65 -8.53 21.74
CA LEU A 555 8.87 -9.58 22.39
C LEU A 555 8.65 -9.32 23.88
N GLU A 556 9.67 -8.83 24.61
CA GLU A 556 9.53 -8.45 26.02
C GLU A 556 8.47 -7.34 26.20
N GLU A 557 8.47 -6.35 25.31
CA GLU A 557 7.50 -5.24 25.30
C GLU A 557 6.10 -5.69 24.85
N ALA A 558 6.01 -6.63 23.90
CA ALA A 558 4.76 -7.16 23.38
C ALA A 558 4.02 -8.02 24.41
N ASP A 559 4.72 -9.00 24.97
CA ASP A 559 4.16 -9.97 25.91
C ASP A 559 5.27 -10.55 26.81
N SER A 560 5.39 -9.98 28.01
CA SER A 560 6.39 -10.41 28.98
C SER A 560 6.23 -11.87 29.45
N GLU A 561 5.01 -12.43 29.45
CA GLU A 561 4.79 -13.84 29.83
C GLU A 561 5.25 -14.76 28.70
N LEU A 562 4.90 -14.41 27.46
CA LEU A 562 5.36 -15.12 26.29
C LEU A 562 6.88 -15.07 26.15
N TYR A 563 7.51 -13.91 26.36
CA TYR A 563 8.96 -13.74 26.42
C TYR A 563 9.62 -14.73 27.40
N GLU A 564 9.15 -14.78 28.65
CA GLU A 564 9.69 -15.70 29.67
C GLU A 564 9.51 -17.17 29.24
N THR A 565 8.36 -17.52 28.65
CA THR A 565 8.12 -18.90 28.18
C THR A 565 8.96 -19.26 26.96
N PHE A 566 9.15 -18.33 26.02
CA PHE A 566 10.00 -18.48 24.84
C PHE A 566 11.45 -18.80 25.25
N GLU A 567 12.02 -18.01 26.16
CA GLU A 567 13.37 -18.24 26.71
C GLU A 567 13.47 -19.60 27.42
N SER A 568 12.45 -19.93 28.23
CA SER A 568 12.43 -21.16 29.00
C SER A 568 12.34 -22.43 28.12
N ASP A 569 11.51 -22.40 27.07
CA ASP A 569 11.31 -23.52 26.15
C ASP A 569 12.53 -23.68 25.22
N LEU A 570 13.14 -22.58 24.78
CA LEU A 570 14.41 -22.59 24.05
C LEU A 570 15.50 -23.31 24.86
N SER A 571 15.64 -22.95 26.15
CA SER A 571 16.57 -23.59 27.08
C SER A 571 16.23 -25.07 27.36
N ALA A 572 14.94 -25.42 27.34
CA ALA A 572 14.48 -26.79 27.51
C ALA A 572 14.95 -27.71 26.36
N VAL A 573 14.99 -27.23 25.11
CA VAL A 573 15.50 -28.01 23.97
C VAL A 573 16.98 -28.38 24.19
N GLY A 574 17.80 -27.42 24.61
CA GLY A 574 19.23 -27.66 24.89
C GLY A 574 19.41 -28.65 26.06
N SER A 575 18.57 -28.53 27.09
CA SER A 575 18.53 -29.47 28.20
C SER A 575 18.16 -30.89 27.74
N ALA A 576 17.22 -31.05 26.81
CA ALA A 576 16.88 -32.34 26.22
C ALA A 576 18.07 -32.91 25.43
N ALA A 577 18.74 -32.10 24.60
CA ALA A 577 19.91 -32.53 23.83
C ALA A 577 21.07 -32.97 24.74
N SER A 578 21.36 -32.22 25.81
CA SER A 578 22.46 -32.53 26.73
C SER A 578 22.21 -33.77 27.60
N ASN A 579 20.96 -34.03 27.98
CA ASN A 579 20.60 -35.08 28.93
C ASN A 579 20.08 -36.36 28.27
N GLY A 580 20.07 -36.45 26.93
CA GLY A 580 19.51 -37.58 26.19
C GLY A 580 17.98 -37.68 26.32
N GLY A 581 17.31 -36.53 26.42
CA GLY A 581 15.85 -36.41 26.40
C GLY A 581 15.29 -36.37 24.98
N ASP A 582 13.99 -36.09 24.88
CA ASP A 582 13.28 -35.95 23.61
C ASP A 582 13.48 -34.55 23.02
N VAL A 583 14.52 -34.40 22.18
CA VAL A 583 14.87 -33.11 21.56
C VAL A 583 13.78 -32.65 20.61
N TYR A 584 13.25 -33.56 19.78
CA TYR A 584 12.26 -33.25 18.77
C TYR A 584 10.91 -32.86 19.39
N GLY A 585 10.43 -33.61 20.39
CA GLY A 585 9.21 -33.26 21.12
C GLY A 585 9.31 -31.90 21.82
N THR A 586 10.48 -31.56 22.37
CA THR A 586 10.70 -30.25 23.02
C THR A 586 10.78 -29.12 22.00
N ALA A 587 11.40 -29.36 20.84
CA ALA A 587 11.45 -28.40 19.73
C ALA A 587 10.05 -28.04 19.21
N LYS A 588 9.11 -29.01 19.15
CA LYS A 588 7.71 -28.72 18.79
C LYS A 588 6.99 -27.82 19.78
N MET A 589 7.30 -27.94 21.07
CA MET A 589 6.74 -27.03 22.09
C MET A 589 7.30 -25.61 21.90
N PHE A 590 8.62 -25.49 21.71
CA PHE A 590 9.25 -24.21 21.39
C PHE A 590 8.69 -23.61 20.10
N TYR A 591 8.44 -24.41 19.07
CA TYR A 591 7.88 -23.93 17.81
C TYR A 591 6.53 -23.24 17.99
N GLY A 592 5.64 -23.79 18.83
CA GLY A 592 4.40 -23.10 19.19
C GLY A 592 4.66 -21.72 19.81
N LYS A 593 5.70 -21.59 20.65
CA LYS A 593 6.13 -20.31 21.22
C LYS A 593 6.74 -19.36 20.21
N ALA A 594 7.47 -19.87 19.23
CA ALA A 594 8.00 -19.06 18.14
C ALA A 594 6.88 -18.52 17.24
N VAL A 595 5.87 -19.34 16.94
CA VAL A 595 4.66 -18.88 16.22
C VAL A 595 3.94 -17.81 17.04
N ASP A 596 3.62 -18.08 18.32
CA ASP A 596 3.00 -17.09 19.21
C ASP A 596 3.81 -15.77 19.24
N ALA A 597 5.14 -15.86 19.32
CA ALA A 597 6.03 -14.70 19.38
C ALA A 597 6.01 -13.89 18.08
N ALA A 598 5.95 -14.55 16.91
CA ALA A 598 5.83 -13.87 15.62
C ALA A 598 4.55 -13.02 15.55
N TYR A 599 3.40 -13.56 15.97
CA TYR A 599 2.15 -12.79 16.05
C TYR A 599 2.18 -11.68 17.10
N ALA A 600 2.80 -11.93 18.26
CA ALA A 600 2.89 -10.93 19.32
C ALA A 600 3.71 -9.71 18.86
N VAL A 601 4.86 -9.92 18.22
CA VAL A 601 5.75 -8.80 17.82
C VAL A 601 5.25 -8.02 16.62
N VAL A 602 4.53 -8.64 15.68
CA VAL A 602 3.86 -7.88 14.61
C VAL A 602 2.64 -7.12 15.15
N GLY A 603 1.89 -7.72 16.08
CA GLY A 603 0.74 -7.10 16.72
C GLY A 603 1.08 -6.03 17.77
N SER A 604 2.34 -5.97 18.20
CA SER A 604 2.90 -4.90 19.05
C SER A 604 3.75 -3.88 18.28
N GLY A 605 4.33 -4.28 17.14
CA GLY A 605 5.16 -3.45 16.26
C GLY A 605 4.35 -2.64 15.23
N GLY A 606 3.13 -3.09 14.94
CA GLY A 606 2.00 -2.29 14.47
C GLY A 606 0.87 -2.58 15.44
N THR A 607 0.32 -1.55 16.06
CA THR A 607 -0.73 -1.71 17.06
C THR A 607 -1.93 -2.45 16.48
N SER A 608 -2.18 -3.65 16.99
CA SER A 608 -3.47 -4.31 16.80
C SER A 608 -4.56 -3.42 17.40
N VAL A 609 -5.19 -2.61 16.56
CA VAL A 609 -6.44 -1.96 16.93
C VAL A 609 -7.50 -3.06 16.90
N ALA A 610 -7.79 -3.62 18.07
CA ALA A 610 -8.84 -4.63 18.20
C ALA A 610 -10.13 -4.12 17.53
N ALA A 611 -10.90 -4.98 16.87
CA ALA A 611 -12.18 -4.61 16.24
C ALA A 611 -13.11 -3.81 17.20
N SER A 612 -12.96 -4.03 18.51
CA SER A 612 -13.64 -3.28 19.60
C SER A 612 -13.26 -1.79 19.71
N ALA A 613 -12.15 -1.36 19.12
CA ALA A 613 -11.68 0.02 19.08
C ALA A 613 -12.03 0.73 17.75
N ILE A 614 -12.27 -0.03 16.67
CA ILE A 614 -12.63 0.52 15.34
C ILE A 614 -14.15 0.68 15.17
N THR A 615 -14.92 -0.34 15.57
CA THR A 615 -16.39 -0.32 15.46
C THR A 615 -17.03 0.93 16.09
N PRO A 616 -16.59 1.43 17.26
CA PRO A 616 -17.14 2.65 17.83
C PRO A 616 -16.96 3.90 16.97
N VAL A 617 -16.02 3.95 16.03
CA VAL A 617 -15.82 5.09 15.13
C VAL A 617 -17.04 5.24 14.21
N MET A 618 -17.43 4.17 13.52
CA MET A 618 -18.60 4.20 12.64
C MET A 618 -19.92 4.28 13.40
N GLN A 619 -20.00 3.75 14.63
CA GLN A 619 -21.15 3.96 15.51
C GLN A 619 -21.31 5.42 15.94
N ASP A 620 -20.19 6.13 16.19
CA ASP A 620 -20.20 7.56 16.47
C ASP A 620 -20.61 8.35 15.22
N VAL A 621 -20.11 8.01 14.03
CA VAL A 621 -20.55 8.60 12.75
C VAL A 621 -22.06 8.48 12.57
N PHE A 622 -22.62 7.29 12.81
CA PHE A 622 -24.07 7.05 12.75
C PHE A 622 -24.82 7.96 13.75
N ALA A 623 -24.37 8.00 15.00
CA ALA A 623 -25.01 8.80 16.05
C ALA A 623 -24.93 10.31 15.78
N ASP A 624 -23.82 10.78 15.22
CA ASP A 624 -23.62 12.17 14.83
C ASP A 624 -24.48 12.54 13.63
N PHE A 625 -24.60 11.66 12.63
CA PHE A 625 -25.49 11.84 11.49
C PHE A 625 -26.96 11.98 11.95
N GLU A 626 -27.46 11.07 12.79
CA GLU A 626 -28.83 11.11 13.35
C GLU A 626 -29.16 12.44 14.07
N GLY A 627 -28.15 13.10 14.63
CA GLY A 627 -28.29 14.38 15.32
C GLY A 627 -28.07 15.61 14.45
N ALA A 628 -27.65 15.45 13.20
CA ALA A 628 -27.18 16.53 12.35
C ALA A 628 -28.28 17.17 11.51
N THR A 629 -28.10 18.45 11.17
CA THR A 629 -28.97 19.17 10.21
C THR A 629 -29.05 18.43 8.86
N VAL A 630 -27.95 17.80 8.43
CA VAL A 630 -27.89 17.12 7.13
C VAL A 630 -28.75 15.86 7.07
N HIS A 631 -29.09 15.23 8.20
CA HIS A 631 -29.98 14.08 8.24
C HIS A 631 -31.39 14.46 7.77
N GLU A 632 -32.00 15.49 8.37
CA GLU A 632 -33.31 15.99 7.92
C GLU A 632 -33.24 16.48 6.46
N MET A 633 -32.12 17.11 6.06
CA MET A 633 -31.93 17.55 4.66
C MET A 633 -31.92 16.39 3.66
N LEU A 634 -31.24 15.28 3.99
CA LEU A 634 -31.15 14.12 3.11
C LEU A 634 -32.48 13.39 3.04
N GLU A 635 -33.15 13.17 4.18
CA GLU A 635 -34.49 12.56 4.25
C GLU A 635 -35.51 13.35 3.41
N ASP A 636 -35.52 14.68 3.53
CA ASP A 636 -36.41 15.56 2.77
C ASP A 636 -36.06 15.64 1.27
N ALA A 637 -34.78 15.49 0.93
CA ALA A 637 -34.30 15.63 -0.45
C ALA A 637 -34.58 14.39 -1.30
N ASP A 638 -34.20 13.20 -0.83
CA ASP A 638 -34.45 11.94 -1.53
C ASP A 638 -34.47 10.75 -0.55
N GLN A 639 -35.65 10.13 -0.41
CA GLN A 639 -35.84 8.99 0.49
C GLN A 639 -34.97 7.78 0.12
N GLY A 640 -34.69 7.55 -1.18
CA GLY A 640 -33.89 6.41 -1.61
C GLY A 640 -32.40 6.59 -1.31
N ALA A 641 -31.87 7.81 -1.49
CA ALA A 641 -30.52 8.15 -1.11
C ALA A 641 -30.33 8.10 0.41
N TYR A 642 -31.32 8.55 1.18
CA TYR A 642 -31.33 8.43 2.65
C TYR A 642 -31.26 6.96 3.10
N GLU A 643 -32.21 6.12 2.64
CA GLU A 643 -32.26 4.70 3.01
C GLU A 643 -31.01 3.94 2.56
N GLY A 644 -30.45 4.28 1.39
CA GLY A 644 -29.21 3.69 0.89
C GLY A 644 -27.98 4.08 1.69
N TYR A 645 -27.90 5.35 2.13
CA TYR A 645 -26.82 5.83 2.99
C TYR A 645 -26.82 5.14 4.35
N GLU A 646 -27.97 5.04 5.02
CA GLU A 646 -28.09 4.31 6.29
C GLU A 646 -27.75 2.83 6.14
N ALA A 647 -28.24 2.17 5.09
CA ALA A 647 -27.97 0.75 4.85
C ALA A 647 -26.47 0.46 4.64
N ALA A 648 -25.78 1.31 3.88
CA ALA A 648 -24.34 1.15 3.66
C ALA A 648 -23.54 1.40 4.95
N LEU A 649 -23.99 2.34 5.80
CA LEU A 649 -23.38 2.59 7.11
C LEU A 649 -23.55 1.38 8.04
N ASP A 650 -24.76 0.82 8.14
CA ASP A 650 -25.05 -0.38 8.95
C ASP A 650 -24.27 -1.61 8.46
N GLU A 651 -24.15 -1.81 7.15
CA GLU A 651 -23.34 -2.87 6.56
C GLU A 651 -21.87 -2.69 6.90
N TYR A 652 -21.38 -1.45 6.88
CA TYR A 652 -20.00 -1.16 7.22
C TYR A 652 -19.68 -1.39 8.71
N ILE A 653 -20.58 -0.99 9.62
CA ILE A 653 -20.46 -1.36 11.05
C ILE A 653 -20.42 -2.88 11.20
N SER A 654 -21.30 -3.60 10.50
CA SER A 654 -21.34 -5.07 10.55
C SER A 654 -20.05 -5.71 10.02
N ALA A 655 -19.47 -5.15 8.95
CA ALA A 655 -18.20 -5.60 8.39
C ALA A 655 -17.06 -5.40 9.40
N LEU A 656 -16.98 -4.24 10.04
CA LEU A 656 -16.01 -3.94 11.10
C LEU A 656 -16.16 -4.85 12.32
N GLU A 657 -17.38 -5.15 12.74
CA GLU A 657 -17.65 -6.10 13.84
C GLU A 657 -17.23 -7.53 13.50
N SER A 658 -17.40 -7.92 12.24
CA SER A 658 -17.04 -9.26 11.74
C SER A 658 -15.55 -9.42 11.40
N GLY A 659 -14.85 -8.32 11.12
CA GLY A 659 -13.49 -8.31 10.57
C GLY A 659 -13.38 -8.74 9.10
N SER A 660 -14.50 -8.96 8.41
CA SER A 660 -14.55 -9.46 7.03
C SER A 660 -15.28 -8.48 6.11
N GLY A 661 -14.79 -8.32 4.86
CA GLY A 661 -15.43 -7.46 3.86
C GLY A 661 -15.37 -5.95 4.16
N VAL A 662 -14.44 -5.53 5.03
CA VAL A 662 -14.31 -4.13 5.49
C VAL A 662 -14.05 -3.16 4.33
N GLU A 663 -13.14 -3.49 3.41
CA GLU A 663 -12.79 -2.64 2.27
C GLU A 663 -13.95 -2.47 1.28
N SER A 664 -14.66 -3.56 0.97
CA SER A 664 -15.85 -3.52 0.13
C SER A 664 -16.97 -2.69 0.76
N ALA A 665 -17.18 -2.82 2.07
CA ALA A 665 -18.21 -2.06 2.77
C ALA A 665 -17.84 -0.58 2.89
N ALA A 666 -16.56 -0.25 3.11
CA ALA A 666 -16.06 1.13 3.10
C ALA A 666 -16.27 1.80 1.73
N THR A 667 -16.04 1.05 0.64
CA THR A 667 -16.28 1.52 -0.73
C THR A 667 -17.77 1.77 -0.99
N ALA A 668 -18.63 0.82 -0.61
CA ALA A 668 -20.09 0.98 -0.73
C ALA A 668 -20.61 2.17 0.08
N TYR A 669 -20.10 2.38 1.29
CA TYR A 669 -20.42 3.54 2.12
C TYR A 669 -19.96 4.85 1.48
N ALA A 670 -18.78 4.88 0.86
CA ALA A 670 -18.28 6.05 0.16
C ALA A 670 -19.14 6.40 -1.08
N ASP A 671 -19.60 5.41 -1.83
CA ASP A 671 -20.47 5.62 -2.98
C ASP A 671 -21.87 6.07 -2.54
N ALA A 672 -22.41 5.50 -1.46
CA ALA A 672 -23.66 5.98 -0.85
C ALA A 672 -23.53 7.43 -0.34
N SER A 673 -22.35 7.80 0.19
CA SER A 673 -22.04 9.17 0.61
C SER A 673 -22.05 10.14 -0.58
N ILE A 674 -21.44 9.78 -1.72
CA ILE A 674 -21.51 10.59 -2.96
C ILE A 674 -22.96 10.79 -3.37
N ARG A 675 -23.75 9.71 -3.45
CA ARG A 675 -25.16 9.80 -3.82
C ARG A 675 -25.95 10.73 -2.89
N ALA A 676 -25.69 10.65 -1.58
CA ALA A 676 -26.29 11.54 -0.58
C ALA A 676 -25.86 13.01 -0.78
N GLN A 677 -24.59 13.27 -1.10
CA GLN A 677 -24.10 14.62 -1.42
C GLN A 677 -24.85 15.23 -2.61
N PHE A 678 -25.07 14.44 -3.67
CA PHE A 678 -25.86 14.87 -4.83
C PHE A 678 -27.34 15.06 -4.49
N ALA A 679 -27.91 14.21 -3.63
CA ALA A 679 -29.30 14.37 -3.18
C ALA A 679 -29.53 15.68 -2.42
N VAL A 680 -28.69 16.02 -1.43
CA VAL A 680 -28.89 17.23 -0.60
C VAL A 680 -28.75 18.54 -1.40
N VAL A 681 -28.06 18.53 -2.54
CA VAL A 681 -27.98 19.67 -3.48
C VAL A 681 -29.08 19.63 -4.55
N GLY A 682 -29.98 18.64 -4.53
CA GLY A 682 -31.10 18.51 -5.45
C GLY A 682 -30.71 17.96 -6.83
N ALA A 683 -29.62 17.21 -6.92
CA ALA A 683 -29.04 16.68 -8.16
C ALA A 683 -28.82 15.16 -8.12
N VAL A 684 -29.64 14.39 -7.38
CA VAL A 684 -29.46 12.92 -7.22
C VAL A 684 -29.39 12.16 -8.56
N ASP A 685 -30.11 12.62 -9.57
CA ASP A 685 -30.12 12.02 -10.93
C ASP A 685 -28.79 12.22 -11.68
N GLU A 686 -27.93 13.11 -11.20
CA GLU A 686 -26.61 13.43 -11.77
C GLU A 686 -25.46 12.73 -11.03
N ALA A 687 -25.77 11.94 -9.98
CA ALA A 687 -24.76 11.26 -9.17
C ALA A 687 -23.98 10.22 -10.00
N PRO A 688 -22.63 10.24 -9.99
CA PRO A 688 -21.79 9.34 -10.78
C PRO A 688 -21.69 7.91 -10.18
N VAL A 689 -22.69 7.46 -9.43
CA VAL A 689 -22.69 6.21 -8.66
C VAL A 689 -24.07 5.52 -8.69
N GLY A 690 -24.08 4.18 -8.60
CA GLY A 690 -25.30 3.35 -8.72
C GLY A 690 -26.32 3.51 -7.59
N ASP A 691 -27.49 2.87 -7.72
CA ASP A 691 -28.63 2.98 -6.76
C ASP A 691 -28.58 2.06 -5.54
N GLY A 692 -27.43 1.42 -5.28
CA GLY A 692 -27.20 0.61 -4.08
C GLY A 692 -28.09 -0.64 -3.97
N SER A 693 -28.99 -0.90 -4.93
CA SER A 693 -29.91 -2.03 -4.88
C SER A 693 -29.34 -3.29 -5.54
N GLY A 694 -28.20 -3.78 -5.04
CA GLY A 694 -27.76 -5.17 -5.22
C GLY A 694 -27.98 -5.80 -6.60
N GLU A 695 -27.49 -5.18 -7.66
CA GLU A 695 -27.26 -5.82 -8.95
C GLU A 695 -26.02 -5.16 -9.56
N SER A 696 -24.89 -5.89 -9.56
CA SER A 696 -23.74 -5.56 -10.39
C SER A 696 -24.17 -5.78 -11.85
N GLY A 697 -24.81 -4.76 -12.40
CA GLY A 697 -25.24 -4.69 -13.79
C GLY A 697 -24.38 -3.66 -14.49
N GLY A 698 -23.27 -4.12 -15.07
CA GLY A 698 -22.46 -3.33 -15.99
C GLY A 698 -23.31 -2.85 -17.16
N GLY A 699 -23.83 -1.64 -17.03
CA GLY A 699 -24.47 -0.88 -18.10
C GLY A 699 -23.44 0.08 -18.65
N GLY A 700 -22.63 -0.38 -19.60
CA GLY A 700 -21.77 0.50 -20.37
C GLY A 700 -22.62 1.53 -21.10
N GLU A 701 -22.51 2.80 -20.72
CA GLU A 701 -22.80 3.88 -21.64
C GLU A 701 -21.69 3.90 -22.70
N GLU A 702 -22.13 3.88 -23.95
CA GLU A 702 -21.30 3.79 -25.15
C GLU A 702 -20.27 4.94 -25.19
N THR A 703 -19.05 4.66 -24.75
CA THR A 703 -17.92 5.50 -25.10
C THR A 703 -17.78 5.49 -26.62
N SER A 704 -17.42 6.62 -27.22
CA SER A 704 -17.19 6.72 -28.67
C SER A 704 -16.01 5.87 -29.18
N LEU A 705 -15.42 5.06 -28.29
CA LEU A 705 -14.25 4.22 -28.52
C LEU A 705 -14.65 2.96 -29.28
N GLN A 706 -13.90 2.71 -30.35
CA GLN A 706 -14.09 1.56 -31.22
C GLN A 706 -12.84 0.69 -31.18
N GLY A 707 -13.04 -0.63 -31.09
CA GLY A 707 -12.00 -1.59 -31.36
C GLY A 707 -11.49 -1.52 -32.80
N GLY A 708 -10.34 -2.14 -33.04
CA GLY A 708 -9.77 -2.34 -34.36
C GLY A 708 -10.31 -3.57 -35.08
N PRO A 709 -9.86 -3.81 -36.34
CA PRO A 709 -10.13 -5.06 -37.05
C PRO A 709 -9.53 -6.31 -36.36
N ASN A 710 -8.67 -6.13 -35.35
CA ASN A 710 -8.02 -7.17 -34.56
C ASN A 710 -8.46 -7.18 -33.08
N VAL A 711 -9.53 -6.44 -32.73
CA VAL A 711 -10.20 -6.53 -31.42
C VAL A 711 -11.49 -7.32 -31.63
N GLN A 712 -11.79 -8.25 -30.73
CA GLN A 712 -12.91 -9.19 -30.86
C GLN A 712 -13.63 -9.42 -29.54
N ASP A 713 -14.88 -9.85 -29.60
CA ASP A 713 -15.65 -10.20 -28.40
C ASP A 713 -15.20 -11.56 -27.84
N GLY A 714 -14.94 -11.60 -26.53
CA GLY A 714 -14.43 -12.76 -25.81
C GLY A 714 -12.98 -13.09 -26.16
N VAL A 715 -12.40 -14.03 -25.41
CA VAL A 715 -11.05 -14.57 -25.67
C VAL A 715 -11.15 -15.67 -26.75
N PRO A 716 -10.31 -15.65 -27.81
CA PRO A 716 -10.29 -16.72 -28.80
C PRO A 716 -9.96 -18.09 -28.17
N GLU A 717 -10.68 -19.15 -28.56
CA GLU A 717 -10.45 -20.52 -28.05
C GLU A 717 -9.06 -21.07 -28.42
N ASP A 718 -8.40 -20.50 -29.43
CA ASP A 718 -7.07 -20.86 -29.91
C ASP A 718 -5.96 -19.93 -29.40
N ALA A 719 -6.24 -19.07 -28.41
CA ALA A 719 -5.20 -18.38 -27.67
C ALA A 719 -4.42 -19.38 -26.79
N ASP A 720 -3.10 -19.39 -26.92
CA ASP A 720 -2.21 -20.23 -26.10
C ASP A 720 -2.02 -19.63 -24.70
N HIS A 721 -2.08 -18.30 -24.60
CA HIS A 721 -1.92 -17.54 -23.36
C HIS A 721 -2.91 -16.39 -23.27
N VAL A 722 -3.27 -16.01 -22.05
CA VAL A 722 -4.13 -14.85 -21.76
C VAL A 722 -3.39 -13.90 -20.83
N VAL A 723 -3.45 -12.60 -21.15
CA VAL A 723 -3.05 -11.50 -20.28
C VAL A 723 -4.32 -10.74 -19.93
N ASP A 724 -4.66 -10.66 -18.66
CA ASP A 724 -5.76 -9.85 -18.18
C ASP A 724 -5.33 -8.38 -18.12
N MET A 725 -6.16 -7.50 -18.69
CA MET A 725 -6.03 -6.05 -18.58
C MET A 725 -6.95 -5.61 -17.45
N GLU A 726 -6.37 -5.47 -16.27
CA GLU A 726 -7.03 -4.96 -15.07
C GLU A 726 -7.07 -3.43 -15.10
N ALA A 727 -7.44 -2.78 -13.98
CA ALA A 727 -7.76 -1.35 -13.98
C ALA A 727 -6.69 -0.46 -14.64
N VAL A 728 -5.40 -0.67 -14.32
CA VAL A 728 -4.25 0.01 -14.92
C VAL A 728 -3.03 -0.91 -15.05
N ALA A 729 -3.23 -2.22 -15.17
CA ALA A 729 -2.16 -3.21 -15.19
C ALA A 729 -2.40 -4.32 -16.22
N PHE A 730 -1.30 -4.90 -16.72
CA PHE A 730 -1.32 -6.16 -17.45
C PHE A 730 -0.94 -7.27 -16.47
N GLU A 731 -1.75 -8.33 -16.40
CA GLU A 731 -1.53 -9.49 -15.52
C GLU A 731 -1.53 -10.79 -16.36
N PRO A 732 -0.42 -11.53 -16.45
CA PRO A 732 0.89 -11.19 -15.91
C PRO A 732 1.56 -10.03 -16.66
N LYS A 733 2.32 -9.22 -15.91
CA LYS A 733 3.10 -8.09 -16.45
C LYS A 733 4.25 -8.55 -17.35
N GLU A 734 4.89 -9.65 -16.99
CA GLU A 734 5.90 -10.32 -17.81
C GLU A 734 5.41 -11.72 -18.21
N LEU A 735 5.41 -12.02 -19.51
CA LEU A 735 5.00 -13.32 -20.03
C LEU A 735 6.07 -13.91 -20.94
N THR A 736 6.45 -15.17 -20.71
CA THR A 736 7.35 -15.92 -21.59
C THR A 736 6.55 -16.90 -22.43
N VAL A 737 6.66 -16.80 -23.76
CA VAL A 737 5.92 -17.65 -24.73
C VAL A 737 6.86 -18.28 -25.75
N LYS A 738 6.40 -19.31 -26.45
CA LYS A 738 7.15 -19.91 -27.55
C LYS A 738 6.85 -19.20 -28.87
N LYS A 739 7.81 -19.24 -29.78
CA LYS A 739 7.60 -18.81 -31.16
C LYS A 739 6.42 -19.58 -31.76
N GLY A 740 5.46 -18.81 -32.27
CA GLY A 740 4.22 -19.31 -32.87
C GLY A 740 3.03 -19.30 -31.91
N ASP A 741 3.23 -19.01 -30.63
CA ASP A 741 2.15 -18.90 -29.65
C ASP A 741 1.33 -17.62 -29.91
N THR A 742 0.03 -17.73 -29.67
CA THR A 742 -0.92 -16.62 -29.71
C THR A 742 -1.27 -16.14 -28.30
N VAL A 743 -1.06 -14.86 -28.03
CA VAL A 743 -1.42 -14.22 -26.77
C VAL A 743 -2.66 -13.37 -26.96
N ALA A 744 -3.62 -13.50 -26.04
CA ALA A 744 -4.83 -12.69 -25.99
C ALA A 744 -4.80 -11.77 -24.76
N TRP A 745 -4.97 -10.48 -24.98
CA TRP A 745 -5.18 -9.48 -23.93
C TRP A 745 -6.67 -9.28 -23.72
N LYS A 746 -7.19 -9.72 -22.58
CA LYS A 746 -8.61 -9.67 -22.23
C LYS A 746 -8.89 -8.47 -21.35
N HIS A 747 -9.95 -7.72 -21.63
CA HIS A 747 -10.43 -6.71 -20.67
C HIS A 747 -10.98 -7.40 -19.42
N ALA A 748 -10.38 -7.14 -18.26
CA ALA A 748 -10.75 -7.72 -16.97
C ALA A 748 -11.32 -6.68 -16.00
N GLY A 749 -10.85 -5.42 -16.06
CA GLY A 749 -11.35 -4.33 -15.23
C GLY A 749 -10.88 -2.94 -15.70
N GLY A 750 -11.50 -1.88 -15.16
CA GLY A 750 -11.18 -0.49 -15.49
C GLY A 750 -11.72 0.00 -16.84
N GLU A 751 -11.16 1.12 -17.31
CA GLU A 751 -11.52 1.76 -18.57
C GLU A 751 -11.16 0.93 -19.81
N ALA A 752 -11.49 1.45 -20.99
CA ALA A 752 -11.02 0.87 -22.23
C ALA A 752 -9.49 0.86 -22.28
N HIS A 753 -8.91 -0.27 -22.68
CA HIS A 753 -7.47 -0.43 -22.80
C HIS A 753 -7.02 -0.41 -24.24
N SER A 754 -5.72 -0.21 -24.44
CA SER A 754 -5.05 -0.55 -25.69
C SER A 754 -3.85 -1.44 -25.40
N VAL A 755 -3.38 -2.12 -26.44
CA VAL A 755 -2.16 -2.91 -26.37
C VAL A 755 -1.28 -2.45 -27.52
N THR A 756 -0.17 -1.79 -27.20
CA THR A 756 0.65 -1.09 -28.19
C THR A 756 2.10 -1.46 -27.99
N ALA A 757 2.73 -2.07 -29.00
CA ALA A 757 4.16 -2.36 -28.93
C ALA A 757 4.99 -1.06 -28.95
N TYR A 758 6.05 -1.01 -28.15
CA TYR A 758 7.07 0.03 -28.31
C TYR A 758 7.87 -0.25 -29.58
N GLU A 759 7.77 0.62 -30.58
CA GLU A 759 8.41 0.40 -31.89
C GLU A 759 9.95 0.25 -31.76
N GLY A 760 10.54 0.93 -30.77
CA GLY A 760 11.98 0.85 -30.45
C GLY A 760 12.40 -0.30 -29.54
N LYS A 761 11.46 -1.11 -29.05
CA LYS A 761 11.72 -2.18 -28.07
C LYS A 761 11.08 -3.53 -28.43
N ILE A 762 10.89 -3.75 -29.73
CA ILE A 762 10.62 -5.08 -30.30
C ILE A 762 11.86 -5.58 -31.06
N PRO A 763 12.04 -6.90 -31.24
CA PRO A 763 13.24 -7.45 -31.88
C PRO A 763 13.40 -6.98 -33.34
N GLU A 764 14.65 -6.85 -33.81
CA GLU A 764 14.93 -6.43 -35.19
C GLU A 764 14.30 -7.42 -36.20
N GLY A 765 13.41 -6.91 -37.05
CA GLY A 765 12.69 -7.70 -38.04
C GLY A 765 11.36 -8.30 -37.55
N ALA A 766 10.93 -8.02 -36.33
CA ALA A 766 9.55 -8.27 -35.89
C ALA A 766 8.55 -7.39 -36.66
N GLU A 767 7.35 -7.93 -36.91
CA GLU A 767 6.22 -7.16 -37.40
C GLU A 767 5.70 -6.25 -36.28
N TYR A 768 5.32 -5.01 -36.60
CA TYR A 768 4.74 -4.10 -35.62
C TYR A 768 3.31 -4.55 -35.26
N TRP A 769 2.94 -4.42 -33.99
CA TRP A 769 1.65 -4.90 -33.50
C TRP A 769 1.03 -3.93 -32.50
N ALA A 770 -0.27 -3.70 -32.65
CA ALA A 770 -1.08 -2.93 -31.73
C ALA A 770 -2.58 -3.27 -31.88
N SER A 771 -3.36 -3.17 -30.80
CA SER A 771 -4.82 -3.15 -30.86
C SER A 771 -5.27 -1.98 -31.73
N GLY A 772 -6.24 -2.20 -32.63
CA GLY A 772 -6.58 -1.20 -33.66
C GLY A 772 -6.06 -1.51 -35.07
N GLY A 773 -5.13 -2.46 -35.19
CA GLY A 773 -4.56 -2.90 -36.48
C GLY A 773 -3.64 -1.85 -37.10
N PHE A 774 -2.94 -1.08 -36.26
CA PHE A 774 -2.05 -0.01 -36.70
C PHE A 774 -0.67 -0.55 -37.12
N GLU A 775 -0.04 0.11 -38.11
CA GLU A 775 1.24 -0.32 -38.68
C GLU A 775 2.47 0.32 -37.97
N SER A 776 2.26 1.21 -37.00
CA SER A 776 3.33 1.85 -36.20
C SER A 776 2.82 2.40 -34.88
N GLN A 777 3.74 2.66 -33.94
CA GLN A 777 3.42 3.22 -32.61
C GLN A 777 2.73 4.59 -32.72
N SER A 778 3.29 5.49 -33.53
CA SER A 778 2.68 6.80 -33.76
C SER A 778 1.28 6.71 -34.37
N ALA A 779 1.00 5.69 -35.20
CA ALA A 779 -0.34 5.49 -35.75
C ALA A 779 -1.33 4.93 -34.71
N ALA A 780 -0.85 4.12 -33.77
CA ALA A 780 -1.65 3.63 -32.64
C ALA A 780 -1.99 4.75 -31.66
N GLU A 781 -1.02 5.59 -31.28
CA GLU A 781 -1.21 6.77 -30.43
C GLU A 781 -2.22 7.75 -31.04
N THR A 782 -2.04 8.15 -32.30
CA THR A 782 -3.04 8.98 -33.01
C THR A 782 -4.37 8.25 -33.18
N GLY A 783 -4.35 6.92 -33.34
CA GLY A 783 -5.55 6.10 -33.42
C GLY A 783 -6.39 6.21 -32.16
N TRP A 784 -5.73 6.09 -31.00
CA TRP A 784 -6.32 6.24 -29.68
C TRP A 784 -6.94 7.63 -29.48
N GLU A 785 -6.23 8.70 -29.83
CA GLU A 785 -6.75 10.09 -29.80
C GLU A 785 -8.04 10.27 -30.65
N ASN A 786 -8.25 9.41 -31.65
CA ASN A 786 -9.44 9.40 -32.51
C ASN A 786 -10.46 8.32 -32.09
N GLY A 787 -10.34 7.77 -30.89
CA GLY A 787 -11.23 6.75 -30.31
C GLY A 787 -11.14 5.40 -31.00
N LYS A 788 -9.95 4.97 -31.43
CA LYS A 788 -9.75 3.68 -32.11
C LYS A 788 -8.68 2.84 -31.44
N GLY A 789 -8.85 1.51 -31.50
CA GLY A 789 -7.93 0.54 -30.92
C GLY A 789 -8.25 0.16 -29.48
N ALA A 790 -9.42 0.57 -29.00
CA ALA A 790 -9.92 0.24 -27.67
C ALA A 790 -10.33 -1.23 -27.53
N VAL A 791 -9.94 -1.84 -26.43
CA VAL A 791 -10.41 -3.13 -25.94
C VAL A 791 -11.24 -2.86 -24.69
N GLN A 792 -12.54 -3.13 -24.77
CA GLN A 792 -13.52 -2.79 -23.74
C GLN A 792 -14.05 -4.05 -23.04
N SER A 793 -14.89 -3.87 -22.02
CA SER A 793 -15.51 -4.97 -21.28
C SER A 793 -16.14 -6.01 -22.21
N GLY A 794 -15.78 -7.28 -21.98
CA GLY A 794 -16.20 -8.40 -22.82
C GLY A 794 -15.39 -8.58 -24.11
N GLN A 795 -14.36 -7.77 -24.37
CA GLN A 795 -13.51 -7.85 -25.56
C GLN A 795 -12.09 -8.33 -25.24
N SER A 796 -11.37 -8.77 -26.28
CA SER A 796 -9.94 -9.05 -26.25
C SER A 796 -9.24 -8.60 -27.53
N TYR A 797 -7.93 -8.38 -27.43
CA TYR A 797 -7.00 -8.23 -28.56
C TYR A 797 -6.08 -9.45 -28.59
N SER A 798 -5.77 -10.01 -29.76
CA SER A 798 -4.85 -11.16 -29.85
C SER A 798 -3.74 -10.98 -30.89
N HIS A 799 -2.55 -11.50 -30.60
CA HIS A 799 -1.38 -11.47 -31.49
C HIS A 799 -0.56 -12.76 -31.43
N THR A 800 -0.11 -13.25 -32.59
CA THR A 800 0.76 -14.44 -32.71
C THR A 800 2.22 -14.02 -32.89
N PHE A 801 3.11 -14.52 -32.05
CA PHE A 801 4.50 -14.07 -32.01
C PHE A 801 5.45 -14.96 -32.82
N GLU A 802 5.93 -14.43 -33.95
CA GLU A 802 6.80 -15.19 -34.88
C GLU A 802 8.30 -14.90 -34.74
N THR A 803 8.67 -13.86 -33.99
CA THR A 803 10.06 -13.39 -33.86
C THR A 803 10.51 -13.51 -32.41
N THR A 804 11.54 -14.34 -32.18
CA THR A 804 12.17 -14.55 -30.87
C THR A 804 12.81 -13.26 -30.34
N GLY A 805 12.78 -13.08 -29.02
CA GLY A 805 13.32 -11.92 -28.32
C GLY A 805 12.26 -11.21 -27.50
N THR A 806 12.67 -10.10 -26.88
CA THR A 806 11.81 -9.31 -26.00
C THR A 806 10.97 -8.32 -26.81
N HIS A 807 9.66 -8.34 -26.59
CA HIS A 807 8.68 -7.37 -27.09
C HIS A 807 8.11 -6.61 -25.90
N GLU A 808 8.51 -5.35 -25.71
CA GLU A 808 7.88 -4.49 -24.71
C GLU A 808 6.68 -3.76 -25.32
N TYR A 809 5.61 -3.63 -24.53
CA TYR A 809 4.36 -3.01 -24.95
C TYR A 809 3.72 -2.23 -23.80
N PHE A 810 2.73 -1.40 -24.12
CA PHE A 810 2.07 -0.52 -23.17
C PHE A 810 0.61 -0.28 -23.55
N CYS A 811 -0.17 0.18 -22.58
CA CYS A 811 -1.49 0.74 -22.80
C CYS A 811 -1.36 2.25 -22.98
N ILE A 812 -1.82 2.80 -24.10
CA ILE A 812 -1.72 4.24 -24.44
C ILE A 812 -2.31 5.16 -23.36
N PRO A 813 -3.57 4.99 -22.89
CA PRO A 813 -4.11 5.85 -21.84
C PRO A 813 -3.39 5.70 -20.50
N HIS A 814 -2.88 4.49 -20.20
CA HIS A 814 -2.35 4.15 -18.88
C HIS A 814 -0.82 3.98 -18.86
N GLU A 815 -0.10 4.47 -19.88
CA GLU A 815 1.36 4.31 -19.97
C GLU A 815 2.07 5.01 -18.80
N MET A 816 1.58 6.21 -18.44
CA MET A 816 2.15 7.02 -17.38
C MET A 816 1.86 6.43 -15.99
N ALA A 817 0.71 5.76 -15.83
CA ALA A 817 0.36 4.96 -14.65
C ALA A 817 1.17 3.65 -14.52
N GLY A 818 2.04 3.35 -15.49
CA GLY A 818 2.93 2.19 -15.45
C GLY A 818 2.35 0.93 -16.07
N MET A 819 1.22 1.02 -16.80
CA MET A 819 0.61 -0.10 -17.53
C MET A 819 1.46 -0.51 -18.73
N LYS A 820 2.56 -1.20 -18.44
CA LYS A 820 3.60 -1.63 -19.36
C LYS A 820 3.82 -3.11 -19.16
N GLY A 821 3.79 -3.86 -20.24
CA GLY A 821 4.04 -5.28 -20.25
C GLY A 821 5.28 -5.63 -21.05
N LYS A 822 5.79 -6.84 -20.80
CA LYS A 822 6.95 -7.38 -21.50
C LYS A 822 6.67 -8.82 -21.86
N LEU A 823 6.91 -9.16 -23.12
CA LEU A 823 6.71 -10.50 -23.62
C LEU A 823 8.02 -11.04 -24.19
N VAL A 824 8.50 -12.16 -23.64
CA VAL A 824 9.73 -12.82 -24.08
C VAL A 824 9.36 -14.01 -24.96
N VAL A 825 9.76 -13.96 -26.23
CA VAL A 825 9.49 -15.04 -27.19
C VAL A 825 10.72 -15.93 -27.31
N GLU A 826 10.58 -17.20 -26.91
CA GLU A 826 11.63 -18.22 -27.01
C GLU A 826 11.47 -19.11 -28.25
N GLY A 827 12.56 -19.79 -28.64
CA GLY A 827 12.70 -20.48 -29.94
C GLY A 827 12.31 -21.95 -29.97
#